data_AF-A0A2V8LH12-F1
#
_entry.id   AF-A0A2V8LH12-F1
#
_cell.length_a   1.000
_cell.length_b   1.000
_cell.length_c   1.000
_cell.angle_alpha   90.00
_cell.angle_beta   90.00
_cell.angle_gamma   90.00
#
_symmetry.space_group_name_H-M   'P 1'
#
loop_
_entity.id
_entity.type
_entity.pdbx_description
1 polymer ?
#
loop_
_entity_poly.entity_id
_entity_poly.type
_entity_poly.pdbx_seq_one_letter_code
_entity_poly.pdbx_strand_id
1 'polypeptide(L)'
;SAQLIVSGPTNANLAITKTASPNPGVTSANLTYRITITNNGPSPATNVVVTDNLPSGINLISTTPTQGNCLVTTSVTCSLGSMAKDALAVINIVVVPQAPGTLTNTASVTATESDADTSDNSVSLQTNVSSPSNGPAMTDPNLSVKTVVTGLSQPTSMAFIGNNEFFIFEKNTGKVQRVTNGVIQSTPALDLAVNSGSERGGLGIALHPNFAFNGYVYLYWTESNTGVDSTNLADVPLLGNRVDRYIWNGSALTFDRNLIKLHAFQADANQQPRGNHNGGVLRFGPDGKLYILMGDNGRRGYLQNNQLGPVPDDQFGGPEPDNNHLTGFIMRLNDDGSTPADNPFFNASTSLTGEAAANIKKLFAYGVRNGFGLGFDPYSGNLWDQENGDDTFDEMNRVTAGSNNGWVEMMGPNSRVAQYKQIESTYGSGDLQQLRWPTSNIASTPAAALASLYMLPGAHYNDPEFSWKYAIPAAPLGFVQGRGLGPQFEGDMFVGAARTFLVNGFLFRFRLTPDRLHFSFTDSRLNDLVADNDDKFDIKESESLLIGHDFGITTDIETGPNGDLFVVSNTNGAVYEISGKQSTLFIANLNGAQETPANNSNGTGTATLLLSPDETTARVSLNFSGLSSAETDAHVHGAGAPGVIAPILFPLPLGNVSDFSISLTTTDVSNLKNGLFYVNVHSANFPNGEIRGQFGTSAAASSLQFNAANYMFSESSGRATVTVTRLGDTSSAASVNYATSDNAGANNCNVNNGNAVSRCDYTRTIGTLSFAAGETFKTITVPLTDDAYAEGNENFTIGLKNASGAVLGSPNVATITITDNETTAGANPSDATDFFVHQHYIDFLGREPDASGYQFWINQILACGSDAQCKEVRRINVSASFFLSIEFQESGYFVERAYKAAYGTVAATSTFGFAHQVSVPTVRFSEFVADKQQISQGVVVGNPGWDTLLNSNKDAFVTDFVQRARFAQAYPTTLTPTQFVNQLFVNAEVTPTPSQLAAAIGEFGSATNTAELAARARAFRRVVENPAFTGVEFNRAFVLMEYFGYLRRNPDDAPDADYTGYDFWLTKLNQFNGNYINAEMVKAFLSSIEYRQRFGP
;
A
#
# COMPACT_ATOMS: atom_id res chain seq x y z
N SER A 1 -9.28 25.54 83.85
CA SER A 1 -8.21 25.29 82.87
C SER A 1 -8.48 26.15 81.66
N ALA A 2 -7.62 27.13 81.37
CA ALA A 2 -7.64 27.86 80.11
C ALA A 2 -6.90 27.02 79.07
N GLN A 3 -7.55 26.75 77.93
CA GLN A 3 -6.94 26.06 76.80
C GLN A 3 -6.23 27.12 75.95
N LEU A 4 -4.89 27.06 75.92
CA LEU A 4 -4.06 27.93 75.10
C LEU A 4 -4.15 27.42 73.65
N ILE A 5 -4.81 28.18 72.76
CA ILE A 5 -4.70 27.95 71.32
C ILE A 5 -3.44 28.68 70.86
N VAL A 6 -2.39 27.94 70.55
CA VAL A 6 -1.22 28.46 69.84
C VAL A 6 -1.56 28.47 68.36
N SER A 7 -1.80 29.64 67.78
CA SER A 7 -1.81 29.82 66.33
C SER A 7 -0.36 29.72 65.84
N GLY A 8 -0.03 28.65 65.11
CA GLY A 8 1.23 28.58 64.37
C GLY A 8 1.33 29.72 63.34
N PRO A 9 2.53 30.07 62.85
CA PRO A 9 2.67 31.04 61.78
C PRO A 9 1.86 30.61 60.55
N THR A 10 1.15 31.55 59.93
CA THR A 10 0.49 31.35 58.63
C THR A 10 1.55 31.16 57.57
N ASN A 11 1.80 29.91 57.18
CA ASN A 11 2.71 29.57 56.10
C ASN A 11 1.91 29.17 54.86
N ALA A 12 2.26 29.76 53.72
CA ALA A 12 1.84 29.31 52.39
C ALA A 12 2.99 28.50 51.76
N ASN A 13 2.72 27.83 50.65
CA ASN A 13 3.72 27.17 49.81
C ASN A 13 3.34 27.46 48.36
N LEU A 14 4.04 28.40 47.73
CA LEU A 14 3.81 28.80 46.35
C LEU A 14 4.85 28.14 45.44
N ALA A 15 4.35 27.39 44.46
CA ALA A 15 5.17 26.83 43.38
C ALA A 15 4.89 27.58 42.07
N ILE A 16 5.93 27.91 41.31
CA ILE A 16 5.85 28.49 39.96
C ILE A 16 6.44 27.54 38.92
N THR A 17 5.71 27.33 37.83
CA THR A 17 6.20 26.63 36.63
C THR A 17 6.02 27.49 35.40
N LYS A 18 6.82 27.24 34.37
CA LYS A 18 6.81 28.04 33.15
C LYS A 18 7.14 27.21 31.92
N THR A 19 6.36 27.40 30.87
CA THR A 19 6.49 26.73 29.57
C THR A 19 6.47 27.76 28.43
N ALA A 20 6.85 27.34 27.23
CA ALA A 20 6.83 28.15 26.03
C ALA A 20 6.21 27.35 24.88
N SER A 21 5.34 27.98 24.11
CA SER A 21 4.66 27.36 22.96
C SER A 21 4.53 28.34 21.79
N PRO A 22 4.94 27.97 20.56
CA PRO A 22 5.65 26.74 20.22
C PRO A 22 7.09 26.72 20.76
N ASN A 23 7.65 25.54 20.96
CA ASN A 23 9.05 25.36 21.31
C ASN A 23 9.68 24.22 20.47
N PRO A 24 10.63 24.51 19.57
CA PRO A 24 11.26 25.81 19.32
C PRO A 24 10.31 26.86 18.71
N GLY A 25 10.56 28.14 19.01
CA GLY A 25 9.87 29.28 18.42
C GLY A 25 10.48 29.72 17.08
N VAL A 26 9.78 30.59 16.36
CA VAL A 26 10.23 31.16 15.07
C VAL A 26 10.24 32.68 15.17
N THR A 27 11.22 33.35 14.56
CA THR A 27 11.24 34.82 14.55
C THR A 27 10.03 35.39 13.81
N SER A 28 9.58 36.56 14.26
CA SER A 28 8.40 37.26 13.71
C SER A 28 7.06 36.52 13.85
N ALA A 29 7.04 35.36 14.53
CA ALA A 29 5.83 34.63 14.90
C ALA A 29 5.54 34.80 16.40
N ASN A 30 4.28 34.56 16.78
CA ASN A 30 3.89 34.57 18.19
C ASN A 30 4.51 33.38 18.93
N LEU A 31 5.06 33.68 20.10
CA LEU A 31 5.53 32.74 21.11
C LEU A 31 4.80 33.06 22.41
N THR A 32 4.21 32.06 23.06
CA THR A 32 3.49 32.26 24.32
C THR A 32 4.28 31.64 25.46
N TYR A 33 4.63 32.45 26.45
CA TYR A 33 5.07 31.95 27.75
C TYR A 33 3.87 31.75 28.66
N ARG A 34 3.65 30.51 29.11
CA ARG A 34 2.60 30.17 30.07
C ARG A 34 3.25 29.99 31.43
N ILE A 35 2.78 30.74 32.42
CA ILE A 35 3.27 30.70 33.80
C ILE A 35 2.14 30.20 34.67
N THR A 36 2.39 29.15 35.46
CA THR A 36 1.41 28.54 36.35
C THR A 36 1.89 28.65 37.79
N ILE A 37 1.01 29.15 38.66
CA ILE A 37 1.25 29.36 40.08
C ILE A 37 0.30 28.47 40.86
N THR A 38 0.80 27.71 41.82
CA THR A 38 0.02 26.84 42.69
C THR A 38 0.30 27.16 44.15
N ASN A 39 -0.73 27.22 44.99
CA ASN A 39 -0.55 27.27 46.45
C ASN A 39 -0.76 25.87 47.07
N ASN A 40 0.32 25.16 47.38
CA ASN A 40 0.28 23.82 47.99
C ASN A 40 -0.11 23.85 49.50
N GLY A 41 -0.36 25.03 50.07
CA GLY A 41 -0.82 25.21 51.44
C GLY A 41 0.29 25.13 52.51
N PRO A 42 -0.06 24.91 53.79
CA PRO A 42 -1.39 24.61 54.31
C PRO A 42 -2.34 25.81 54.43
N SER A 43 -1.84 27.05 54.31
CA SER A 43 -2.65 28.27 54.44
C SER A 43 -2.92 28.94 53.09
N PRO A 44 -3.99 29.76 52.97
CA PRO A 44 -4.12 30.68 51.83
C PRO A 44 -2.92 31.64 51.75
N ALA A 45 -2.52 31.98 50.52
CA ALA A 45 -1.54 33.03 50.23
C ALA A 45 -2.27 34.34 49.87
N THR A 46 -1.79 35.48 50.34
CA THR A 46 -2.37 36.81 50.09
C THR A 46 -1.34 37.78 49.53
N ASN A 47 -1.82 38.75 48.74
CA ASN A 47 -0.99 39.65 47.93
C ASN A 47 0.02 38.89 47.06
N VAL A 48 -0.44 37.83 46.40
CA VAL A 48 0.38 37.04 45.49
C VAL A 48 0.76 37.91 44.28
N VAL A 49 2.06 38.06 44.04
CA VAL A 49 2.62 38.84 42.93
C VAL A 49 3.62 37.99 42.15
N VAL A 50 3.41 37.92 40.83
CA VAL A 50 4.33 37.29 39.88
C VAL A 50 5.10 38.36 39.14
N THR A 51 6.41 38.19 39.01
CA THR A 51 7.28 39.04 38.19
C THR A 51 7.98 38.21 37.13
N ASP A 52 7.80 38.57 35.87
CA ASP A 52 8.45 37.95 34.73
C ASP A 52 9.37 38.95 34.01
N ASN A 53 10.67 38.63 33.96
CA ASN A 53 11.67 39.45 33.30
C ASN A 53 11.85 38.97 31.86
N LEU A 54 11.17 39.65 30.94
CA LEU A 54 11.26 39.39 29.50
C LEU A 54 12.71 39.55 28.99
N PRO A 55 13.26 38.56 28.24
CA PRO A 55 14.59 38.68 27.65
C PRO A 55 14.68 39.84 26.65
N SER A 56 15.89 40.27 26.31
CA SER A 56 16.08 41.20 25.19
C SER A 56 15.75 40.54 23.86
N GLY A 57 15.40 41.34 22.84
CA GLY A 57 15.15 40.82 21.48
C GLY A 57 13.77 40.17 21.29
N ILE A 58 12.81 40.42 22.18
CA ILE A 58 11.40 40.05 22.00
C ILE A 58 10.48 41.28 22.13
N ASN A 59 9.38 41.29 21.38
CA ASN A 59 8.33 42.29 21.50
C ASN A 59 7.13 41.68 22.23
N LEU A 60 6.64 42.32 23.29
CA LEU A 60 5.42 41.89 23.96
C LEU A 60 4.18 42.23 23.10
N ILE A 61 3.25 41.29 22.99
CA ILE A 61 1.96 41.44 22.32
C ILE A 61 0.83 41.58 23.34
N SER A 62 0.72 40.63 24.27
CA SER A 62 -0.36 40.63 25.26
C SER A 62 0.01 39.87 26.54
N THR A 63 -0.68 40.21 27.62
CA THR A 63 -0.64 39.47 28.88
C THR A 63 -2.07 39.15 29.31
N THR A 64 -2.34 37.91 29.71
CA THR A 64 -3.68 37.46 30.07
C THR A 64 -3.59 36.56 31.30
N PRO A 65 -3.88 37.10 32.49
CA PRO A 65 -3.99 36.30 33.71
C PRO A 65 -5.40 35.73 33.87
N THR A 66 -5.50 34.54 34.47
CA THR A 66 -6.77 33.91 34.88
C THR A 66 -7.41 34.58 36.09
N GLN A 67 -6.60 35.21 36.95
CA GLN A 67 -7.02 35.98 38.11
C GLN A 67 -6.14 37.22 38.27
N GLY A 68 -6.74 38.34 38.70
CA GLY A 68 -6.00 39.58 38.92
C GLY A 68 -5.67 40.33 37.63
N ASN A 69 -4.64 41.17 37.67
CA ASN A 69 -4.25 42.02 36.54
C ASN A 69 -2.72 42.09 36.39
N CYS A 70 -2.25 42.28 35.16
CA CYS A 70 -0.83 42.46 34.85
C CYS A 70 -0.52 43.90 34.44
N LEU A 71 0.61 44.41 34.94
CA LEU A 71 1.21 45.68 34.56
C LEU A 71 2.50 45.40 33.79
N VAL A 72 2.68 46.11 32.67
CA VAL A 72 3.86 45.96 31.81
C VAL A 72 4.74 47.19 31.95
N THR A 73 5.99 46.99 32.35
CA THR A 73 7.03 48.01 32.35
C THR A 73 8.26 47.49 31.60
N THR A 74 9.43 47.43 32.25
CA THR A 74 10.60 46.66 31.77
C THR A 74 10.46 45.16 32.03
N SER A 75 9.53 44.77 32.90
CA SER A 75 9.11 43.40 33.21
C SER A 75 7.58 43.32 33.24
N VAL A 76 7.03 42.11 33.19
CA VAL A 76 5.60 41.86 33.39
C VAL A 76 5.37 41.54 34.86
N THR A 77 4.58 42.36 35.56
CA THR A 77 4.23 42.14 36.96
C THR A 77 2.73 41.92 37.09
N CYS A 78 2.32 40.74 37.57
CA CYS A 78 0.92 40.38 37.74
C CYS A 78 0.55 40.26 39.21
N SER A 79 -0.44 41.04 39.65
CA SER A 79 -1.00 40.98 41.00
C SER A 79 -2.22 40.04 40.99
N LEU A 80 -2.05 38.84 41.55
CA LEU A 80 -3.07 37.78 41.55
C LEU A 80 -4.02 37.89 42.76
N GLY A 81 -3.65 38.63 43.80
CA GLY A 81 -4.49 38.81 44.99
C GLY A 81 -4.35 37.65 45.97
N SER A 82 -5.46 37.05 46.41
CA SER A 82 -5.44 35.91 47.35
C SER A 82 -5.66 34.59 46.62
N MET A 83 -4.88 33.57 47.00
CA MET A 83 -4.99 32.20 46.50
C MET A 83 -5.26 31.25 47.67
N ALA A 84 -6.39 30.55 47.62
CA ALA A 84 -6.72 29.54 48.63
C ALA A 84 -5.70 28.37 48.59
N LYS A 85 -5.72 27.52 49.63
CA LYS A 85 -5.00 26.25 49.57
C LYS A 85 -5.49 25.45 48.34
N ASP A 86 -4.54 24.85 47.64
CA ASP A 86 -4.70 24.05 46.42
C ASP A 86 -5.23 24.85 45.21
N ALA A 87 -5.27 26.19 45.29
CA ALA A 87 -5.67 27.04 44.18
C ALA A 87 -4.54 27.21 43.15
N LEU A 88 -4.93 27.37 41.88
CA LEU A 88 -4.03 27.56 40.75
C LEU A 88 -4.39 28.84 39.98
N ALA A 89 -3.37 29.57 39.51
CA ALA A 89 -3.52 30.73 38.63
C ALA A 89 -2.52 30.65 37.46
N VAL A 90 -3.00 30.91 36.25
CA VAL A 90 -2.21 30.93 35.01
C VAL A 90 -2.08 32.35 34.47
N ILE A 91 -0.90 32.68 33.92
CA ILE A 91 -0.61 33.90 33.18
C ILE A 91 -0.04 33.51 31.81
N ASN A 92 -0.72 33.92 30.73
CA ASN A 92 -0.20 33.80 29.36
C ASN A 92 0.43 35.12 28.93
N ILE A 93 1.68 35.07 28.46
CA ILE A 93 2.43 36.21 27.95
C ILE A 93 2.79 35.92 26.49
N VAL A 94 2.15 36.61 25.55
CA VAL A 94 2.41 36.45 24.12
C VAL A 94 3.46 37.46 23.69
N VAL A 95 4.53 36.97 23.07
CA VAL A 95 5.67 37.76 22.60
C VAL A 95 6.03 37.40 21.16
N VAL A 96 6.83 38.23 20.49
CA VAL A 96 7.36 37.97 19.16
C VAL A 96 8.89 38.07 19.20
N PRO A 97 9.62 36.96 19.04
CA PRO A 97 11.07 36.97 18.92
C PRO A 97 11.55 37.73 17.67
N GLN A 98 12.58 38.55 17.83
CA GLN A 98 13.11 39.41 16.76
C GLN A 98 14.35 38.83 16.07
N ALA A 99 15.03 37.87 16.69
CA ALA A 99 16.23 37.24 16.16
C ALA A 99 16.31 35.75 16.57
N PRO A 100 16.94 34.89 15.75
CA PRO A 100 17.19 33.51 16.12
C PRO A 100 18.22 33.44 17.27
N GLY A 101 18.15 32.36 18.05
CA GLY A 101 19.01 32.15 19.21
C GLY A 101 18.23 31.55 20.38
N THR A 102 18.87 31.47 21.55
CA THR A 102 18.23 30.95 22.77
C THR A 102 17.78 32.11 23.65
N LEU A 103 16.48 32.19 23.93
CA LEU A 103 15.88 33.14 24.87
C LEU A 103 15.88 32.51 26.27
N THR A 104 16.34 33.23 27.29
CA THR A 104 16.19 32.84 28.70
C THR A 104 15.20 33.78 29.37
N ASN A 105 14.08 33.24 29.86
CA ASN A 105 13.03 34.03 30.48
C ASN A 105 12.75 33.51 31.90
N THR A 106 12.82 34.40 32.88
CA THR A 106 12.73 34.06 34.31
C THR A 106 11.50 34.70 34.93
N ALA A 107 10.69 33.87 35.60
CA ALA A 107 9.54 34.28 36.39
C ALA A 107 9.75 33.93 37.86
N SER A 108 9.27 34.78 38.76
CA SER A 108 9.24 34.51 40.21
C SER A 108 7.89 34.90 40.80
N VAL A 109 7.53 34.26 41.92
CA VAL A 109 6.30 34.54 42.67
C VAL A 109 6.62 34.87 44.13
N THR A 110 5.81 35.73 44.73
CA THR A 110 5.92 36.14 46.13
C THR A 110 4.53 36.32 46.74
N ALA A 111 4.41 36.22 48.06
CA ALA A 111 3.19 36.51 48.84
C ALA A 111 3.53 37.13 50.20
N THR A 112 2.50 37.45 50.98
CA THR A 112 2.64 38.06 52.32
C THR A 112 3.07 37.02 53.37
N GLU A 113 2.52 35.80 53.28
CA GLU A 113 2.80 34.68 54.16
C GLU A 113 4.21 34.12 53.91
N SER A 114 4.82 33.54 54.96
CA SER A 114 6.12 32.91 54.80
C SER A 114 5.99 31.63 53.99
N ASP A 115 6.87 31.47 53.00
CA ASP A 115 7.08 30.21 52.31
C ASP A 115 8.30 29.50 52.90
N ALA A 116 8.11 28.24 53.33
CA ALA A 116 9.19 27.43 53.87
C ALA A 116 10.04 26.79 52.77
N ASP A 117 9.48 26.61 51.57
CA ASP A 117 10.18 26.15 50.39
C ASP A 117 10.28 27.30 49.40
N THR A 118 11.43 27.97 49.36
CA THR A 118 11.65 29.04 48.37
C THR A 118 12.27 28.53 47.07
N SER A 119 12.51 27.21 46.96
CA SER A 119 13.24 26.64 45.82
C SER A 119 12.37 26.54 44.55
N ASP A 120 11.06 26.50 44.72
CA ASP A 120 10.03 26.45 43.68
C ASP A 120 9.32 27.80 43.47
N ASN A 121 9.82 28.87 44.08
CA ASN A 121 9.28 30.24 43.95
C ASN A 121 9.85 31.03 42.75
N SER A 122 10.79 30.45 42.00
CA SER A 122 11.36 31.04 40.78
C SER A 122 11.68 29.98 39.74
N VAL A 123 11.44 30.28 38.47
CA VAL A 123 11.70 29.38 37.34
C VAL A 123 12.32 30.14 36.17
N SER A 124 13.32 29.54 35.52
CA SER A 124 13.91 30.06 34.27
C SER A 124 13.70 29.04 33.16
N LEU A 125 13.20 29.51 32.02
CA LEU A 125 12.99 28.70 30.83
C LEU A 125 13.91 29.14 29.70
N GLN A 126 14.53 28.18 29.02
CA GLN A 126 15.24 28.41 27.77
C GLN A 126 14.36 28.02 26.58
N THR A 127 14.20 28.93 25.62
CA THR A 127 13.44 28.68 24.39
C THR A 127 14.35 28.93 23.20
N ASN A 128 14.49 27.92 22.34
CA ASN A 128 15.24 28.07 21.09
C ASN A 128 14.35 28.75 20.04
N VAL A 129 14.91 29.71 19.31
CA VAL A 129 14.24 30.44 18.25
C VAL A 129 15.01 30.27 16.95
N SER A 130 14.33 29.84 15.90
CA SER A 130 14.87 29.70 14.55
C SER A 130 14.40 30.84 13.63
N SER A 131 15.12 31.03 12.52
CA SER A 131 14.64 31.87 11.41
C SER A 131 13.51 31.16 10.66
N PRO A 132 12.65 31.88 9.92
CA PRO A 132 11.67 31.26 9.03
C PRO A 132 12.39 30.41 7.98
N SER A 133 11.82 29.27 7.63
CA SER A 133 12.42 28.36 6.66
C SER A 133 12.19 28.77 5.21
N ASN A 134 13.03 28.25 4.32
CA ASN A 134 12.96 28.41 2.87
C ASN A 134 12.23 27.23 2.18
N GLY A 135 11.72 26.25 2.92
CA GLY A 135 10.98 25.10 2.40
C GLY A 135 11.30 23.80 3.13
N PRO A 136 10.66 22.68 2.75
CA PRO A 136 10.82 21.40 3.42
C PRO A 136 12.26 20.90 3.45
N ALA A 137 12.65 20.25 4.54
CA ALA A 137 13.95 19.62 4.71
C ALA A 137 13.85 18.31 5.49
N MET A 138 14.78 17.39 5.20
CA MET A 138 14.93 16.11 5.92
C MET A 138 15.99 16.24 7.01
N THR A 139 15.74 15.66 8.18
CA THR A 139 16.74 15.59 9.27
C THR A 139 17.68 14.40 9.09
N ASP A 140 17.21 13.32 8.45
CA ASP A 140 18.03 12.15 8.12
C ASP A 140 18.92 12.47 6.89
N PRO A 141 20.25 12.35 7.00
CA PRO A 141 21.17 12.67 5.91
C PRO A 141 21.08 11.69 4.72
N ASN A 142 20.36 10.57 4.88
CA ASN A 142 20.11 9.60 3.81
C ASN A 142 18.80 9.86 3.06
N LEU A 143 18.02 10.87 3.44
CA LEU A 143 16.81 11.26 2.75
C LEU A 143 16.99 12.63 2.10
N SER A 144 16.32 12.83 0.97
CA SER A 144 16.22 14.12 0.30
C SER A 144 14.77 14.42 -0.03
N VAL A 145 14.42 15.70 -0.13
CA VAL A 145 13.08 16.15 -0.49
C VAL A 145 13.17 17.11 -1.68
N LYS A 146 12.27 16.94 -2.64
CA LYS A 146 12.11 17.86 -3.77
C LYS A 146 10.64 18.20 -3.97
N THR A 147 10.38 19.35 -4.59
CA THR A 147 9.02 19.74 -4.99
C THR A 147 8.65 19.08 -6.31
N VAL A 148 7.50 18.40 -6.36
CA VAL A 148 6.97 17.74 -7.56
C VAL A 148 6.10 18.70 -8.36
N VAL A 149 5.20 19.40 -7.67
CA VAL A 149 4.25 20.36 -8.24
C VAL A 149 3.90 21.43 -7.22
N THR A 150 3.60 22.64 -7.70
CA THR A 150 3.11 23.78 -6.88
C THR A 150 1.95 24.47 -7.60
N GLY A 151 1.29 25.41 -6.91
CA GLY A 151 0.18 26.19 -7.46
C GLY A 151 -1.20 25.54 -7.27
N LEU A 152 -1.29 24.54 -6.40
CA LEU A 152 -2.54 23.91 -6.01
C LEU A 152 -3.29 24.77 -4.99
N SER A 153 -4.62 24.74 -5.00
CA SER A 153 -5.48 25.48 -4.07
C SER A 153 -5.89 24.64 -2.87
N GLN A 154 -5.12 24.74 -1.78
CA GLN A 154 -5.34 23.94 -0.55
C GLN A 154 -5.56 22.45 -0.85
N PRO A 155 -4.57 21.76 -1.44
CA PRO A 155 -4.70 20.34 -1.74
C PRO A 155 -4.89 19.54 -0.44
N THR A 156 -5.73 18.50 -0.49
CA THR A 156 -6.04 17.67 0.68
C THR A 156 -5.57 16.24 0.51
N SER A 157 -5.88 15.60 -0.62
CA SER A 157 -5.62 14.19 -0.83
C SER A 157 -5.12 13.89 -2.24
N MET A 158 -4.34 12.82 -2.40
CA MET A 158 -3.78 12.39 -3.66
C MET A 158 -4.05 10.92 -3.96
N ALA A 159 -4.06 10.56 -5.25
CA ALA A 159 -4.09 9.15 -5.65
C ALA A 159 -3.37 8.92 -6.98
N PHE A 160 -2.43 7.98 -6.99
CA PHE A 160 -1.70 7.60 -8.19
C PHE A 160 -2.58 6.79 -9.16
N ILE A 161 -2.66 7.27 -10.40
CA ILE A 161 -3.34 6.59 -11.52
C ILE A 161 -2.35 6.10 -12.58
N GLY A 162 -1.06 6.35 -12.36
CA GLY A 162 0.06 5.89 -13.16
C GLY A 162 1.40 6.28 -12.53
N ASN A 163 2.51 5.92 -13.17
CA ASN A 163 3.86 6.07 -12.61
C ASN A 163 4.24 7.50 -12.21
N ASN A 164 3.86 8.49 -13.02
CA ASN A 164 4.08 9.92 -12.77
C ASN A 164 2.78 10.71 -12.93
N GLU A 165 1.65 10.05 -12.68
CA GLU A 165 0.33 10.57 -12.92
C GLU A 165 -0.56 10.32 -11.71
N PHE A 166 -1.16 11.38 -11.19
CA PHE A 166 -1.98 11.30 -10.00
C PHE A 166 -3.08 12.36 -10.02
N PHE A 167 -4.16 12.07 -9.30
CA PHE A 167 -5.17 13.04 -8.93
C PHE A 167 -4.75 13.78 -7.66
N ILE A 168 -5.15 15.05 -7.56
CA ILE A 168 -5.12 15.86 -6.35
C ILE A 168 -6.48 16.48 -6.14
N PHE A 169 -7.06 16.33 -4.95
CA PHE A 169 -8.30 17.00 -4.59
C PHE A 169 -8.00 18.33 -3.89
N GLU A 170 -8.64 19.40 -4.35
CA GLU A 170 -8.50 20.75 -3.80
C GLU A 170 -9.67 21.11 -2.87
N LYS A 171 -9.36 21.55 -1.64
CA LYS A 171 -10.35 21.86 -0.61
C LYS A 171 -11.32 22.96 -1.03
N ASN A 172 -10.79 24.06 -1.56
CA ASN A 172 -11.54 25.31 -1.71
C ASN A 172 -12.26 25.45 -3.06
N THR A 173 -11.79 24.72 -4.07
CA THR A 173 -12.30 24.80 -5.43
C THR A 173 -13.13 23.58 -5.81
N GLY A 174 -13.13 22.53 -4.98
CA GLY A 174 -13.77 21.25 -5.30
C GLY A 174 -13.23 20.57 -6.55
N LYS A 175 -12.06 20.99 -7.04
CA LYS A 175 -11.45 20.43 -8.24
C LYS A 175 -10.66 19.18 -7.91
N VAL A 176 -10.87 18.15 -8.72
CA VAL A 176 -9.93 17.03 -8.83
C VAL A 176 -8.96 17.39 -9.95
N GLN A 177 -7.80 17.91 -9.57
CA GLN A 177 -6.71 18.20 -10.50
C GLN A 177 -6.05 16.91 -10.97
N ARG A 178 -5.65 16.87 -12.24
CA ARG A 178 -4.78 15.81 -12.77
C ARG A 178 -3.38 16.36 -12.91
N VAL A 179 -2.39 15.69 -12.35
CA VAL A 179 -0.98 16.03 -12.50
C VAL A 179 -0.31 14.94 -13.31
N THR A 180 0.46 15.32 -14.33
CA THR A 180 1.21 14.39 -15.17
C THR A 180 2.63 14.91 -15.35
N ASN A 181 3.62 14.10 -14.96
CA ASN A 181 5.05 14.47 -15.00
C ASN A 181 5.33 15.82 -14.29
N GLY A 182 4.72 16.03 -13.13
CA GLY A 182 4.87 17.26 -12.34
C GLY A 182 4.10 18.48 -12.87
N VAL A 183 3.25 18.33 -13.89
CA VAL A 183 2.49 19.43 -14.49
C VAL A 183 0.99 19.25 -14.26
N ILE A 184 0.35 20.27 -13.66
CA ILE A 184 -1.12 20.36 -13.53
C ILE A 184 -1.73 20.49 -14.92
N GLN A 185 -2.66 19.61 -15.26
CA GLN A 185 -3.36 19.64 -16.54
C GLN A 185 -4.35 20.82 -16.58
N SER A 186 -4.49 21.45 -17.75
CA SER A 186 -5.30 22.67 -17.92
C SER A 186 -6.80 22.48 -17.65
N THR A 187 -7.31 21.26 -17.81
CA THR A 187 -8.69 20.90 -17.52
C THR A 187 -8.69 19.97 -16.31
N PRO A 188 -9.41 20.31 -15.21
CA PRO A 188 -9.52 19.41 -14.08
C PRO A 188 -10.34 18.17 -14.47
N ALA A 189 -10.09 17.04 -13.79
CA ALA A 189 -10.86 15.82 -13.99
C ALA A 189 -12.31 15.97 -13.52
N LEU A 190 -12.55 16.83 -12.53
CA LEU A 190 -13.85 17.15 -11.95
C LEU A 190 -13.80 18.53 -11.29
N ASP A 191 -14.95 19.21 -11.21
CA ASP A 191 -15.14 20.46 -10.46
C ASP A 191 -16.49 20.38 -9.72
N LEU A 192 -16.46 20.42 -8.39
CA LEU A 192 -17.61 20.28 -7.50
C LEU A 192 -17.86 21.59 -6.75
N ALA A 193 -19.12 22.01 -6.64
CA ALA A 193 -19.49 23.16 -5.82
C ALA A 193 -19.37 22.83 -4.33
N VAL A 194 -18.24 23.20 -3.72
CA VAL A 194 -17.92 22.84 -2.32
C VAL A 194 -18.26 23.94 -1.33
N ASN A 195 -18.69 23.56 -0.13
CA ASN A 195 -18.61 24.47 1.02
C ASN A 195 -17.26 24.27 1.71
N SER A 196 -16.37 25.26 1.65
CA SER A 196 -15.02 25.16 2.21
C SER A 196 -14.83 25.91 3.53
N GLY A 197 -15.93 26.35 4.14
CA GLY A 197 -15.91 27.02 5.43
C GLY A 197 -15.44 26.09 6.57
N SER A 198 -14.50 26.56 7.37
CA SER A 198 -13.79 25.75 8.38
C SER A 198 -13.01 24.58 7.74
N GLU A 199 -13.16 23.35 8.24
CA GLU A 199 -12.46 22.16 7.74
C GLU A 199 -13.16 21.48 6.56
N ARG A 200 -14.30 21.99 6.11
CA ARG A 200 -15.07 21.41 4.99
C ARG A 200 -14.41 21.70 3.63
N GLY A 201 -14.85 20.99 2.59
CA GLY A 201 -14.42 21.20 1.21
C GLY A 201 -14.32 19.91 0.41
N GLY A 202 -13.43 19.86 -0.58
CA GLY A 202 -12.89 18.58 -1.07
C GLY A 202 -11.91 18.01 -0.04
N LEU A 203 -12.10 16.75 0.39
CA LEU A 203 -11.36 16.18 1.52
C LEU A 203 -10.57 14.93 1.13
N GLY A 204 -11.25 13.83 0.83
CA GLY A 204 -10.61 12.54 0.59
C GLY A 204 -10.78 12.03 -0.84
N ILE A 205 -9.77 11.32 -1.33
CA ILE A 205 -9.82 10.54 -2.56
C ILE A 205 -9.35 9.11 -2.27
N ALA A 206 -10.06 8.13 -2.81
CA ALA A 206 -9.61 6.75 -2.85
C ALA A 206 -9.92 6.16 -4.22
N LEU A 207 -9.01 5.35 -4.74
CA LEU A 207 -9.24 4.56 -5.95
C LEU A 207 -9.77 3.19 -5.54
N HIS A 208 -10.69 2.64 -6.32
CA HIS A 208 -11.03 1.24 -6.18
C HIS A 208 -9.79 0.36 -6.33
N PRO A 209 -9.66 -0.78 -5.61
CA PRO A 209 -8.54 -1.71 -5.82
C PRO A 209 -8.39 -2.12 -7.29
N ASN A 210 -9.52 -2.35 -7.96
CA ASN A 210 -9.64 -2.62 -9.40
C ASN A 210 -9.70 -1.36 -10.32
N PHE A 211 -9.19 -0.20 -9.88
CA PHE A 211 -9.32 1.09 -10.59
C PHE A 211 -8.83 1.05 -12.04
N ALA A 212 -7.75 0.30 -12.31
CA ALA A 212 -7.18 0.17 -13.65
C ALA A 212 -8.19 -0.34 -14.69
N PHE A 213 -9.30 -0.93 -14.25
CA PHE A 213 -10.35 -1.49 -15.10
C PHE A 213 -11.68 -0.77 -14.99
N ASN A 214 -12.17 -0.60 -13.77
CA ASN A 214 -13.49 0.00 -13.57
C ASN A 214 -13.44 1.53 -13.57
N GLY A 215 -12.26 2.13 -13.39
CA GLY A 215 -12.07 3.57 -13.29
C GLY A 215 -12.76 4.20 -12.08
N TYR A 216 -13.15 3.41 -11.07
CA TYR A 216 -13.95 3.91 -9.95
C TYR A 216 -13.08 4.74 -8.99
N VAL A 217 -13.52 5.97 -8.74
CA VAL A 217 -12.91 6.93 -7.83
C VAL A 217 -13.94 7.35 -6.79
N TYR A 218 -13.54 7.35 -5.53
CA TYR A 218 -14.38 7.70 -4.39
C TYR A 218 -13.92 9.02 -3.83
N LEU A 219 -14.85 9.96 -3.64
CA LEU A 219 -14.57 11.29 -3.12
C LEU A 219 -15.37 11.54 -1.85
N TYR A 220 -14.69 11.99 -0.80
CA TYR A 220 -15.31 12.60 0.38
C TYR A 220 -15.28 14.11 0.19
N TRP A 221 -16.44 14.75 0.19
CA TRP A 221 -16.54 16.20 0.02
C TRP A 221 -17.76 16.80 0.71
N THR A 222 -17.74 18.11 0.94
CA THR A 222 -18.86 18.85 1.51
C THR A 222 -19.56 19.69 0.45
N GLU A 223 -20.84 19.42 0.22
CA GLU A 223 -21.69 20.12 -0.76
C GLU A 223 -22.01 21.57 -0.35
N SER A 224 -21.87 22.51 -1.28
CA SER A 224 -22.53 23.83 -1.16
C SER A 224 -23.97 23.76 -1.68
N ASN A 225 -24.92 24.25 -0.89
CA ASN A 225 -26.32 24.36 -1.31
C ASN A 225 -26.58 25.54 -2.28
N THR A 226 -25.55 26.30 -2.67
CA THR A 226 -25.67 27.43 -3.59
C THR A 226 -25.45 27.05 -5.05
N GLY A 227 -24.90 25.85 -5.31
CA GLY A 227 -24.51 25.40 -6.65
C GLY A 227 -23.17 25.98 -7.15
N VAL A 228 -22.45 26.74 -6.31
CA VAL A 228 -21.09 27.23 -6.53
C VAL A 228 -20.26 27.10 -5.25
N ASP A 229 -18.94 27.30 -5.33
CA ASP A 229 -18.09 27.29 -4.13
C ASP A 229 -18.50 28.38 -3.13
N SER A 230 -18.54 28.03 -1.84
CA SER A 230 -18.85 28.99 -0.76
C SER A 230 -18.01 28.74 0.49
N THR A 231 -17.55 29.81 1.12
CA THR A 231 -16.90 29.77 2.45
C THR A 231 -17.87 30.16 3.58
N ASN A 232 -19.09 30.55 3.24
CA ASN A 232 -20.11 30.91 4.23
C ASN A 232 -20.54 29.65 5.00
N LEU A 233 -20.46 29.72 6.32
CA LEU A 233 -20.67 28.56 7.18
C LEU A 233 -22.10 27.98 7.10
N ALA A 234 -23.08 28.78 6.67
CA ALA A 234 -24.49 28.38 6.54
C ALA A 234 -24.87 27.83 5.14
N ASP A 235 -24.01 27.98 4.14
CA ASP A 235 -24.28 27.58 2.75
C ASP A 235 -24.02 26.08 2.53
N VAL A 236 -24.61 25.24 3.38
CA VAL A 236 -24.41 23.79 3.44
C VAL A 236 -25.69 23.12 3.97
N PRO A 237 -26.13 21.97 3.43
CA PRO A 237 -27.24 21.22 4.00
C PRO A 237 -26.78 20.42 5.24
N LEU A 238 -27.72 20.02 6.11
CA LEU A 238 -27.41 19.23 7.32
C LEU A 238 -26.62 17.95 6.98
N LEU A 239 -27.08 17.21 5.97
CA LEU A 239 -26.41 16.03 5.40
C LEU A 239 -25.56 16.42 4.18
N GLY A 240 -24.67 17.40 4.37
CA GLY A 240 -23.85 17.99 3.31
C GLY A 240 -22.51 17.31 3.08
N ASN A 241 -22.00 16.53 4.04
CA ASN A 241 -20.82 15.70 3.80
C ASN A 241 -21.25 14.47 2.99
N ARG A 242 -20.52 14.17 1.92
CA ARG A 242 -20.89 13.15 0.94
C ARG A 242 -19.70 12.26 0.66
N VAL A 243 -19.97 10.96 0.58
CA VAL A 243 -19.07 10.01 -0.07
C VAL A 243 -19.75 9.56 -1.35
N ASP A 244 -19.14 9.93 -2.46
CA ASP A 244 -19.66 9.69 -3.81
C ASP A 244 -18.67 8.87 -4.63
N ARG A 245 -19.20 8.02 -5.50
CA ARG A 245 -18.42 7.28 -6.50
C ARG A 245 -18.55 7.93 -7.87
N TYR A 246 -17.42 8.04 -8.56
CA TYR A 246 -17.27 8.54 -9.91
C TYR A 246 -16.57 7.51 -10.79
N ILE A 247 -16.71 7.64 -12.11
CA ILE A 247 -16.06 6.78 -13.11
C ILE A 247 -15.11 7.64 -13.95
N TRP A 248 -13.83 7.28 -13.94
CA TRP A 248 -12.78 7.81 -14.79
C TRP A 248 -12.85 7.20 -16.18
N ASN A 249 -12.96 8.05 -17.21
CA ASN A 249 -13.01 7.61 -18.61
C ASN A 249 -11.72 7.88 -19.40
N GLY A 250 -10.62 8.22 -18.70
CA GLY A 250 -9.36 8.65 -19.32
C GLY A 250 -9.23 10.16 -19.52
N SER A 251 -10.30 10.93 -19.30
CA SER A 251 -10.30 12.39 -19.46
C SER A 251 -11.02 13.17 -18.35
N ALA A 252 -12.15 12.66 -17.87
CA ALA A 252 -12.96 13.27 -16.82
C ALA A 252 -13.55 12.20 -15.90
N LEU A 253 -13.91 12.64 -14.69
CA LEU A 253 -14.69 11.86 -13.73
C LEU A 253 -16.17 12.16 -13.93
N THR A 254 -16.98 11.11 -14.06
CA THR A 254 -18.43 11.20 -14.22
C THR A 254 -19.13 10.64 -13.01
N PHE A 255 -20.13 11.34 -12.47
CA PHE A 255 -20.85 10.88 -11.28
C PHE A 255 -21.58 9.56 -11.57
N ASP A 256 -21.36 8.56 -10.71
CA ASP A 256 -22.08 7.29 -10.77
C ASP A 256 -23.16 7.23 -9.69
N ARG A 257 -22.78 7.37 -8.41
CA ARG A 257 -23.73 7.31 -7.29
C ARG A 257 -23.21 7.95 -6.01
N ASN A 258 -24.14 8.27 -5.11
CA ASN A 258 -23.84 8.57 -3.71
C ASN A 258 -23.88 7.27 -2.89
N LEU A 259 -22.90 7.08 -2.01
CA LEU A 259 -22.84 5.93 -1.10
C LEU A 259 -23.46 6.28 0.25
N ILE A 260 -23.10 7.44 0.79
CA ILE A 260 -23.62 7.94 2.05
C ILE A 260 -23.59 9.46 2.11
N LYS A 261 -24.57 10.04 2.81
CA LYS A 261 -24.58 11.43 3.23
C LYS A 261 -24.47 11.52 4.73
N LEU A 262 -23.64 12.43 5.20
CA LEU A 262 -23.18 12.56 6.56
C LEU A 262 -23.40 13.99 7.05
N HIS A 263 -23.51 14.11 8.36
CA HIS A 263 -23.70 15.38 9.04
C HIS A 263 -22.56 16.38 8.73
N ALA A 264 -22.88 17.64 8.46
CA ALA A 264 -21.92 18.63 7.97
C ALA A 264 -21.62 19.81 8.90
N PHE A 265 -22.41 20.03 9.95
CA PHE A 265 -22.14 21.14 10.88
C PHE A 265 -22.77 20.98 12.25
N GLN A 266 -22.01 21.32 13.29
CA GLN A 266 -22.61 21.70 14.57
C GLN A 266 -23.33 23.06 14.42
N ALA A 267 -24.50 23.22 15.04
CA ALA A 267 -25.17 24.52 15.17
C ALA A 267 -25.76 24.70 16.57
N ASP A 268 -24.93 25.19 17.49
CA ASP A 268 -25.36 25.47 18.86
C ASP A 268 -26.21 26.75 18.94
N ALA A 269 -27.05 26.82 19.97
CA ALA A 269 -27.87 28.00 20.24
C ALA A 269 -26.98 29.26 20.39
N ASN A 270 -27.33 30.32 19.67
CA ASN A 270 -26.60 31.60 19.64
C ASN A 270 -25.16 31.54 19.10
N GLN A 271 -24.75 30.44 18.45
CA GLN A 271 -23.49 30.34 17.73
C GLN A 271 -23.71 30.18 16.23
N GLN A 272 -22.74 30.62 15.43
CA GLN A 272 -22.75 30.32 13.99
C GLN A 272 -22.43 28.83 13.78
N PRO A 273 -23.06 28.17 12.78
CA PRO A 273 -22.72 26.80 12.43
C PRO A 273 -21.23 26.63 12.15
N ARG A 274 -20.65 25.48 12.48
CA ARG A 274 -19.24 25.17 12.16
C ARG A 274 -19.12 23.74 11.64
N GLY A 275 -18.31 23.51 10.62
CA GLY A 275 -17.93 22.17 10.20
C GLY A 275 -16.52 21.87 10.68
N ASN A 276 -16.33 21.62 11.97
CA ASN A 276 -15.06 21.15 12.51
C ASN A 276 -15.11 19.63 12.69
N HIS A 277 -13.96 18.99 12.75
CA HIS A 277 -13.79 17.56 12.92
C HIS A 277 -14.55 16.74 11.86
N ASN A 278 -14.43 17.14 10.59
CA ASN A 278 -15.08 16.39 9.49
C ASN A 278 -14.39 15.05 9.21
N GLY A 279 -13.11 14.92 9.59
CA GLY A 279 -12.25 13.85 9.10
C GLY A 279 -12.18 13.93 7.57
N GLY A 280 -12.69 12.89 6.90
CA GLY A 280 -12.81 12.87 5.45
C GLY A 280 -11.82 11.96 4.75
N VAL A 281 -11.08 11.15 5.51
CA VAL A 281 -10.13 10.17 4.96
C VAL A 281 -10.91 8.97 4.40
N LEU A 282 -10.54 8.55 3.19
CA LEU A 282 -11.03 7.35 2.53
C LEU A 282 -9.86 6.40 2.27
N ARG A 283 -10.03 5.11 2.57
CA ARG A 283 -9.07 4.07 2.21
C ARG A 283 -9.79 2.78 1.84
N PHE A 284 -9.27 2.05 0.86
CA PHE A 284 -9.64 0.64 0.70
C PHE A 284 -8.73 -0.21 1.56
N GLY A 285 -9.34 -1.17 2.27
CA GLY A 285 -8.60 -2.17 3.02
C GLY A 285 -8.10 -3.31 2.12
N PRO A 286 -7.22 -4.18 2.66
CA PRO A 286 -6.83 -5.42 1.99
C PRO A 286 -8.01 -6.39 1.81
N ASP A 287 -9.12 -6.17 2.50
CA ASP A 287 -10.39 -6.90 2.35
C ASP A 287 -11.29 -6.36 1.22
N GLY A 288 -10.79 -5.44 0.39
CA GLY A 288 -11.53 -4.84 -0.71
C GLY A 288 -12.66 -3.89 -0.28
N LYS A 289 -12.80 -3.58 1.01
CA LYS A 289 -13.89 -2.72 1.52
C LYS A 289 -13.43 -1.27 1.65
N LEU A 290 -14.39 -0.35 1.51
CA LEU A 290 -14.18 1.08 1.67
C LEU A 290 -14.30 1.48 3.14
N TYR A 291 -13.23 2.03 3.69
CA TYR A 291 -13.17 2.60 5.03
C TYR A 291 -13.31 4.12 4.98
N ILE A 292 -14.19 4.66 5.83
CA ILE A 292 -14.52 6.08 5.90
C ILE A 292 -14.31 6.56 7.33
N LEU A 293 -13.40 7.51 7.53
CA LEU A 293 -13.18 8.15 8.82
C LEU A 293 -13.94 9.48 8.89
N MET A 294 -14.77 9.63 9.92
CA MET A 294 -15.45 10.87 10.24
C MET A 294 -15.27 11.20 11.73
N GLY A 295 -14.82 12.41 12.04
CA GLY A 295 -14.76 12.91 13.41
C GLY A 295 -16.14 13.16 14.02
N ASP A 296 -16.17 13.60 15.27
CA ASP A 296 -17.37 13.80 16.06
C ASP A 296 -18.27 14.94 15.56
N ASN A 297 -17.75 15.81 14.69
CA ASN A 297 -18.37 17.07 14.27
C ASN A 297 -18.85 17.95 15.45
N GLY A 298 -18.21 17.83 16.61
CA GLY A 298 -18.61 18.48 17.87
C GLY A 298 -19.86 17.90 18.54
N ARG A 299 -20.35 16.75 18.08
CA ARG A 299 -21.50 16.02 18.64
C ARG A 299 -21.12 15.30 19.95
N ARG A 300 -22.14 14.98 20.76
CA ARG A 300 -22.05 14.23 22.01
C ARG A 300 -23.17 13.20 22.11
N GLY A 301 -23.08 12.12 21.34
CA GLY A 301 -24.05 11.02 21.37
C GLY A 301 -23.44 9.71 21.87
N TYR A 302 -24.14 8.61 21.61
CA TYR A 302 -23.68 7.25 21.91
C TYR A 302 -22.30 6.94 21.32
N LEU A 303 -22.02 7.41 20.10
CA LEU A 303 -20.74 7.16 19.43
C LEU A 303 -19.59 8.04 19.96
N GLN A 304 -19.86 9.00 20.84
CA GLN A 304 -18.87 9.77 21.60
C GLN A 304 -18.92 9.41 23.10
N ASN A 305 -19.35 8.19 23.42
CA ASN A 305 -19.46 7.67 24.78
C ASN A 305 -20.37 8.48 25.72
N ASN A 306 -21.34 9.24 25.19
CA ASN A 306 -22.32 9.97 26.00
C ASN A 306 -23.70 9.33 25.95
N GLN A 307 -24.09 8.67 27.05
CA GLN A 307 -25.37 7.98 27.14
C GLN A 307 -26.56 8.91 27.39
N LEU A 308 -26.34 10.08 27.98
CA LEU A 308 -27.39 11.04 28.31
C LEU A 308 -27.69 11.99 27.14
N GLY A 309 -26.81 12.01 26.13
CA GLY A 309 -26.84 13.01 25.07
C GLY A 309 -26.45 14.41 25.58
N PRO A 310 -26.55 15.43 24.73
CA PRO A 310 -26.34 16.81 25.16
C PRO A 310 -27.44 17.24 26.16
N VAL A 311 -27.08 17.69 27.36
CA VAL A 311 -28.03 18.31 28.32
C VAL A 311 -27.49 19.67 28.81
N PRO A 312 -28.19 20.79 28.56
CA PRO A 312 -29.40 20.91 27.74
C PRO A 312 -29.11 20.60 26.26
N ASP A 313 -30.09 19.96 25.62
CA ASP A 313 -30.14 19.51 24.23
C ASP A 313 -29.46 20.47 23.24
N ASP A 314 -28.61 19.95 22.34
CA ASP A 314 -28.38 20.66 21.08
C ASP A 314 -29.70 20.62 20.29
N GLN A 315 -29.94 21.54 19.36
CA GLN A 315 -31.27 21.69 18.75
C GLN A 315 -31.69 20.52 17.82
N PHE A 316 -30.94 19.41 17.83
CA PHE A 316 -31.02 18.32 16.88
C PHE A 316 -31.60 17.04 17.50
N GLY A 317 -31.52 16.88 18.83
CA GLY A 317 -32.23 15.85 19.59
C GLY A 317 -31.49 14.52 19.70
N GLY A 318 -31.67 13.85 20.85
CA GLY A 318 -31.38 12.44 21.12
C GLY A 318 -29.89 12.01 21.05
N PRO A 319 -29.44 11.07 21.89
CA PRO A 319 -28.07 10.53 21.81
C PRO A 319 -27.87 9.50 20.67
N GLU A 320 -28.94 9.11 19.98
CA GLU A 320 -28.92 8.03 18.98
C GLU A 320 -28.24 8.46 17.66
N PRO A 321 -27.49 7.57 17.00
CA PRO A 321 -26.78 7.88 15.75
C PRO A 321 -27.67 7.64 14.51
N ASP A 322 -28.83 8.30 14.43
CA ASP A 322 -29.63 8.34 13.20
C ASP A 322 -28.90 9.13 12.08
N ASN A 323 -29.52 9.24 10.89
CA ASN A 323 -28.84 9.87 9.75
C ASN A 323 -28.44 11.32 10.02
N ASN A 324 -29.24 12.09 10.75
CA ASN A 324 -28.95 13.47 11.11
C ASN A 324 -27.87 13.56 12.18
N HIS A 325 -27.43 12.45 12.75
CA HIS A 325 -26.72 12.40 14.03
C HIS A 325 -25.50 11.47 14.01
N LEU A 326 -25.20 10.86 12.87
CA LEU A 326 -24.12 9.91 12.70
C LEU A 326 -22.76 10.62 12.54
N THR A 327 -21.92 10.58 13.58
CA THR A 327 -20.56 11.17 13.60
C THR A 327 -19.62 10.36 14.52
N GLY A 328 -18.30 10.60 14.43
CA GLY A 328 -17.26 10.04 15.31
C GLY A 328 -17.06 8.54 15.16
N PHE A 329 -16.78 8.11 13.93
CA PHE A 329 -16.68 6.71 13.56
C PHE A 329 -15.58 6.44 12.54
N ILE A 330 -15.23 5.16 12.45
CA ILE A 330 -14.67 4.54 11.26
C ILE A 330 -15.70 3.55 10.72
N MET A 331 -16.17 3.78 9.50
CA MET A 331 -17.19 2.99 8.83
C MET A 331 -16.55 2.07 7.80
N ARG A 332 -17.09 0.87 7.61
CA ARG A 332 -16.65 -0.09 6.59
C ARG A 332 -17.83 -0.47 5.70
N LEU A 333 -17.72 -0.18 4.41
CA LEU A 333 -18.74 -0.41 3.39
C LEU A 333 -18.22 -1.31 2.27
N ASN A 334 -19.12 -2.04 1.61
CA ASN A 334 -18.81 -2.57 0.28
C ASN A 334 -18.57 -1.40 -0.70
N ASP A 335 -17.93 -1.68 -1.83
CA ASP A 335 -17.59 -0.68 -2.86
C ASP A 335 -18.84 0.02 -3.46
N ASP A 336 -20.00 -0.61 -3.37
CA ASP A 336 -21.30 -0.08 -3.80
C ASP A 336 -22.06 0.72 -2.73
N GLY A 337 -21.50 0.81 -1.51
CA GLY A 337 -22.08 1.51 -0.36
C GLY A 337 -22.99 0.65 0.52
N SER A 338 -23.21 -0.62 0.17
CA SER A 338 -23.95 -1.56 1.01
C SER A 338 -23.15 -1.97 2.25
N THR A 339 -23.84 -2.48 3.27
CA THR A 339 -23.22 -2.89 4.53
C THR A 339 -22.68 -4.33 4.43
N PRO A 340 -21.38 -4.55 4.66
CA PRO A 340 -20.81 -5.89 4.75
C PRO A 340 -21.45 -6.70 5.89
N ALA A 341 -21.79 -7.96 5.62
CA ALA A 341 -22.45 -8.84 6.59
C ALA A 341 -21.54 -9.27 7.75
N ASP A 342 -20.23 -9.14 7.56
CA ASP A 342 -19.15 -9.44 8.50
C ASP A 342 -18.71 -8.22 9.33
N ASN A 343 -19.36 -7.06 9.18
CA ASN A 343 -19.10 -5.93 10.06
C ASN A 343 -19.34 -6.31 11.54
N PRO A 344 -18.52 -5.80 12.48
CA PRO A 344 -18.53 -6.23 13.89
C PRO A 344 -19.89 -6.03 14.57
N PHE A 345 -20.68 -5.05 14.11
CA PHE A 345 -21.98 -4.72 14.68
C PHE A 345 -23.17 -5.10 13.80
N PHE A 346 -22.96 -5.86 12.72
CA PHE A 346 -24.03 -6.22 11.78
C PHE A 346 -25.20 -6.94 12.46
N ASN A 347 -24.87 -7.83 13.40
CA ASN A 347 -25.81 -8.61 14.19
C ASN A 347 -25.92 -8.14 15.66
N ALA A 348 -25.43 -6.94 15.99
CA ALA A 348 -25.47 -6.43 17.35
C ALA A 348 -26.92 -6.25 17.84
N SER A 349 -27.25 -6.89 18.97
CA SER A 349 -28.57 -6.79 19.60
C SER A 349 -28.65 -5.54 20.48
N THR A 350 -29.20 -4.45 19.94
CA THR A 350 -29.38 -3.16 20.66
C THR A 350 -30.85 -2.84 20.89
N SER A 351 -31.13 -1.85 21.74
CA SER A 351 -32.48 -1.28 21.87
C SER A 351 -32.81 -0.23 20.79
N LEU A 352 -31.86 0.09 19.91
CA LEU A 352 -32.04 1.06 18.83
C LEU A 352 -33.01 0.52 17.78
N THR A 353 -33.72 1.42 17.11
CA THR A 353 -34.65 1.06 16.02
C THR A 353 -34.46 1.99 14.81
N GLY A 354 -35.08 1.66 13.68
CA GLY A 354 -35.06 2.51 12.49
C GLY A 354 -33.66 2.81 11.94
N GLU A 355 -33.40 4.08 11.63
CA GLU A 355 -32.14 4.54 11.02
C GLU A 355 -30.93 4.33 11.93
N ALA A 356 -31.07 4.59 13.24
CA ALA A 356 -29.98 4.40 14.19
C ALA A 356 -29.51 2.93 14.23
N ALA A 357 -30.45 1.99 14.27
CA ALA A 357 -30.13 0.56 14.21
C ALA A 357 -29.46 0.16 12.89
N ALA A 358 -29.86 0.76 11.76
CA ALA A 358 -29.24 0.51 10.46
C ALA A 358 -27.82 1.09 10.36
N ASN A 359 -27.59 2.26 10.96
CA ASN A 359 -26.29 2.93 10.93
C ASN A 359 -25.23 2.22 11.77
N ILE A 360 -25.60 1.67 12.93
CA ILE A 360 -24.68 0.88 13.76
C ILE A 360 -24.07 -0.29 12.96
N LYS A 361 -24.83 -0.94 12.09
CA LYS A 361 -24.34 -2.08 11.29
C LYS A 361 -23.21 -1.72 10.33
N LYS A 362 -23.10 -0.45 9.94
CA LYS A 362 -22.05 0.05 9.02
C LYS A 362 -20.71 0.29 9.73
N LEU A 363 -20.72 0.38 11.06
CA LEU A 363 -19.54 0.76 11.82
C LEU A 363 -18.51 -0.37 11.88
N PHE A 364 -17.25 0.02 11.75
CA PHE A 364 -16.09 -0.81 12.07
C PHE A 364 -15.55 -0.46 13.46
N ALA A 365 -15.43 0.84 13.74
CA ALA A 365 -15.05 1.40 15.02
C ALA A 365 -15.80 2.72 15.30
N TYR A 366 -15.81 3.18 16.54
CA TYR A 366 -16.42 4.44 16.96
C TYR A 366 -15.68 5.05 18.16
N GLY A 367 -16.13 6.20 18.65
CA GLY A 367 -15.42 6.93 19.71
C GLY A 367 -14.30 7.79 19.16
N VAL A 368 -14.41 8.24 17.90
CA VAL A 368 -13.42 9.09 17.23
C VAL A 368 -13.79 10.56 17.39
N ARG A 369 -12.84 11.39 17.82
CA ARG A 369 -12.93 12.84 17.91
C ARG A 369 -12.62 13.52 16.59
N ASN A 370 -11.36 13.49 16.17
CA ASN A 370 -10.87 14.29 15.04
C ASN A 370 -9.62 13.68 14.42
N GLY A 371 -9.81 12.71 13.52
CA GLY A 371 -8.71 12.08 12.79
C GLY A 371 -8.53 12.63 11.38
N PHE A 372 -7.28 12.80 10.96
CA PHE A 372 -6.92 13.16 9.59
C PHE A 372 -6.02 12.10 8.92
N GLY A 373 -5.66 11.03 9.64
CA GLY A 373 -4.83 9.94 9.14
C GLY A 373 -5.53 8.60 9.32
N LEU A 374 -5.58 7.82 8.25
CA LEU A 374 -6.05 6.44 8.23
C LEU A 374 -5.20 5.67 7.21
N GLY A 375 -4.68 4.51 7.59
CA GLY A 375 -3.86 3.72 6.67
C GLY A 375 -3.75 2.26 7.08
N PHE A 376 -3.53 1.40 6.10
CA PHE A 376 -3.28 -0.02 6.32
C PHE A 376 -1.79 -0.28 6.25
N ASP A 377 -1.27 -1.02 7.23
CA ASP A 377 0.09 -1.52 7.17
C ASP A 377 0.22 -2.49 5.97
N PRO A 378 1.08 -2.20 4.98
CA PRO A 378 1.17 -2.97 3.72
C PRO A 378 1.63 -4.42 3.90
N TYR A 379 2.11 -4.80 5.09
CA TYR A 379 2.62 -6.15 5.35
C TYR A 379 1.71 -6.98 6.26
N SER A 380 1.08 -6.37 7.27
CA SER A 380 0.17 -7.10 8.17
C SER A 380 -1.31 -6.94 7.80
N GLY A 381 -1.66 -5.91 7.02
CA GLY A 381 -3.04 -5.54 6.75
C GLY A 381 -3.77 -4.90 7.93
N ASN A 382 -3.06 -4.60 9.04
CA ASN A 382 -3.66 -3.94 10.20
C ASN A 382 -4.02 -2.48 9.88
N LEU A 383 -5.18 -2.04 10.37
CA LEU A 383 -5.64 -0.66 10.26
C LEU A 383 -5.03 0.20 11.37
N TRP A 384 -4.51 1.37 10.99
CA TRP A 384 -3.99 2.39 11.88
C TRP A 384 -4.71 3.71 11.64
N ASP A 385 -5.00 4.43 12.71
CA ASP A 385 -5.51 5.78 12.66
C ASP A 385 -4.62 6.76 13.45
N GLN A 386 -4.75 8.03 13.07
CA GLN A 386 -4.24 9.15 13.81
C GLN A 386 -5.44 9.95 14.31
N GLU A 387 -5.45 10.28 15.59
CA GLU A 387 -6.54 11.04 16.20
C GLU A 387 -6.02 12.24 16.99
N ASN A 388 -6.63 13.43 16.78
CA ASN A 388 -6.29 14.61 17.55
C ASN A 388 -7.18 14.77 18.78
N GLY A 389 -6.54 14.99 19.93
CA GLY A 389 -7.21 15.39 21.16
C GLY A 389 -7.48 16.90 21.19
N ASP A 390 -7.99 17.42 22.32
CA ASP A 390 -8.31 18.85 22.47
C ASP A 390 -7.08 19.63 22.92
N ASP A 391 -6.79 19.60 24.22
CA ASP A 391 -5.55 20.13 24.79
C ASP A 391 -4.53 19.03 25.13
N THR A 392 -5.00 17.78 25.23
CA THR A 392 -4.22 16.60 25.60
C THR A 392 -4.30 15.48 24.58
N PHE A 393 -3.30 14.59 24.62
CA PHE A 393 -3.32 13.26 24.01
C PHE A 393 -3.79 13.24 22.56
N ASP A 394 -2.95 13.77 21.67
CA ASP A 394 -2.99 13.29 20.29
C ASP A 394 -2.49 11.84 20.25
N GLU A 395 -3.10 11.02 19.42
CA GLU A 395 -2.93 9.57 19.42
C GLU A 395 -2.55 9.00 18.05
N MET A 396 -1.82 7.89 18.12
CA MET A 396 -1.72 6.90 17.06
C MET A 396 -2.35 5.61 17.57
N ASN A 397 -3.40 5.10 16.92
CA ASN A 397 -4.05 3.87 17.33
C ASN A 397 -3.93 2.77 16.28
N ARG A 398 -3.84 1.53 16.77
CA ARG A 398 -4.11 0.34 15.97
C ARG A 398 -5.58 -0.02 16.13
N VAL A 399 -6.36 0.16 15.06
CA VAL A 399 -7.80 -0.02 15.09
C VAL A 399 -8.16 -1.45 14.69
N THR A 400 -9.06 -2.07 15.45
CA THR A 400 -9.54 -3.43 15.21
C THR A 400 -11.06 -3.44 15.08
N ALA A 401 -11.62 -4.48 14.46
CA ALA A 401 -13.07 -4.58 14.29
C ALA A 401 -13.77 -4.57 15.66
N GLY A 402 -14.63 -3.57 15.89
CA GLY A 402 -15.34 -3.39 17.16
C GLY A 402 -14.69 -2.38 18.10
N SER A 403 -13.57 -1.75 17.73
CA SER A 403 -12.90 -0.74 18.55
C SER A 403 -13.84 0.41 18.93
N ASN A 404 -13.81 0.78 20.22
CA ASN A 404 -14.29 2.04 20.75
C ASN A 404 -13.07 2.83 21.23
N ASN A 405 -12.72 3.93 20.54
CA ASN A 405 -11.53 4.74 20.83
C ASN A 405 -11.70 5.62 22.09
N GLY A 406 -12.87 5.57 22.74
CA GLY A 406 -13.04 6.11 24.10
C GLY A 406 -13.43 7.58 24.20
N TRP A 407 -13.29 8.37 23.13
CA TRP A 407 -13.73 9.77 23.13
C TRP A 407 -15.22 9.87 23.48
N VAL A 408 -15.68 10.79 24.33
CA VAL A 408 -14.94 11.86 25.04
C VAL A 408 -14.67 11.56 26.52
N GLU A 409 -15.04 10.37 26.99
CA GLU A 409 -14.80 9.97 28.39
C GLU A 409 -13.31 9.75 28.69
N MET A 410 -12.52 9.44 27.66
CA MET A 410 -11.08 9.29 27.73
C MET A 410 -10.40 9.71 26.43
N MET A 411 -9.15 10.14 26.58
CA MET A 411 -8.16 10.36 25.53
C MET A 411 -6.80 10.04 26.15
N GLY A 412 -5.90 9.44 25.39
CA GLY A 412 -4.64 8.87 25.83
C GLY A 412 -4.81 7.52 26.53
N PRO A 413 -3.71 6.94 27.03
CA PRO A 413 -3.80 5.68 27.76
C PRO A 413 -4.65 5.82 29.03
N ASN A 414 -5.52 4.85 29.27
CA ASN A 414 -6.49 4.84 30.37
C ASN A 414 -5.81 4.98 31.75
N SER A 415 -4.57 4.47 31.88
CA SER A 415 -3.74 4.64 33.08
C SER A 415 -3.45 6.11 33.44
N ARG A 416 -3.56 7.03 32.47
CA ARG A 416 -3.30 8.47 32.61
C ARG A 416 -4.57 9.33 32.55
N VAL A 417 -5.77 8.77 32.74
CA VAL A 417 -7.04 9.54 32.71
C VAL A 417 -7.08 10.70 33.74
N ALA A 418 -6.36 10.59 34.86
CA ALA A 418 -6.25 11.69 35.81
C ALA A 418 -5.47 12.89 35.22
N GLN A 419 -4.46 12.64 34.39
CA GLN A 419 -3.73 13.68 33.66
C GLN A 419 -4.59 14.28 32.54
N TYR A 420 -5.35 13.44 31.81
CA TYR A 420 -6.36 13.89 30.85
C TYR A 420 -7.30 14.91 31.49
N LYS A 421 -7.95 14.53 32.60
CA LYS A 421 -8.81 15.42 33.38
C LYS A 421 -8.11 16.69 33.83
N GLN A 422 -6.90 16.56 34.39
CA GLN A 422 -6.15 17.69 34.95
C GLN A 422 -5.87 18.76 33.89
N ILE A 423 -5.33 18.35 32.74
CA ILE A 423 -4.91 19.31 31.71
C ILE A 423 -6.16 19.94 31.07
N GLU A 424 -7.17 19.16 30.70
CA GLU A 424 -8.40 19.71 30.11
C GLU A 424 -9.11 20.67 31.08
N SER A 425 -9.00 20.45 32.40
CA SER A 425 -9.56 21.36 33.42
C SER A 425 -8.75 22.64 33.63
N THR A 426 -7.48 22.69 33.20
CA THR A 426 -6.55 23.79 33.53
C THR A 426 -5.94 24.49 32.32
N TYR A 427 -6.13 23.93 31.14
CA TYR A 427 -5.72 24.49 29.85
C TYR A 427 -6.93 25.13 29.15
N GLY A 428 -6.68 26.18 28.36
CA GLY A 428 -7.73 26.89 27.64
C GLY A 428 -8.80 27.52 28.56
N SER A 429 -10.06 27.53 28.12
CA SER A 429 -11.20 28.01 28.91
C SER A 429 -11.70 27.00 29.94
N GLY A 430 -11.09 25.82 30.05
CA GLY A 430 -11.49 24.76 30.99
C GLY A 430 -12.72 23.96 30.57
N ASP A 431 -13.05 23.94 29.26
CA ASP A 431 -14.21 23.23 28.72
C ASP A 431 -13.85 22.46 27.44
N LEU A 432 -14.05 21.14 27.47
CA LEU A 432 -13.90 20.27 26.30
C LEU A 432 -14.93 20.61 25.21
N GLN A 433 -14.51 20.44 23.96
CA GLN A 433 -15.34 20.68 22.77
C GLN A 433 -15.92 22.11 22.69
N GLN A 434 -15.17 23.17 23.00
CA GLN A 434 -15.65 24.56 22.83
C GLN A 434 -16.88 24.89 23.72
N LEU A 435 -16.75 24.72 25.06
CA LEU A 435 -17.73 25.10 26.11
C LEU A 435 -18.88 24.11 26.38
N ARG A 436 -18.76 22.82 26.02
CA ARG A 436 -19.94 21.96 25.85
C ARG A 436 -19.91 20.60 26.54
N TRP A 437 -18.76 20.19 27.10
CA TRP A 437 -18.65 19.09 28.06
C TRP A 437 -17.82 19.56 29.26
N PRO A 438 -18.44 19.75 30.45
CA PRO A 438 -17.70 20.17 31.62
C PRO A 438 -16.63 19.15 32.00
N THR A 439 -15.40 19.59 32.18
CA THR A 439 -14.26 18.73 32.56
C THR A 439 -14.46 18.01 33.90
N SER A 440 -15.40 18.50 34.71
CA SER A 440 -15.87 17.82 35.93
C SER A 440 -16.42 16.41 35.68
N ASN A 441 -16.98 16.16 34.49
CA ASN A 441 -17.58 14.88 34.11
C ASN A 441 -16.53 13.81 33.79
N ILE A 442 -15.31 14.21 33.41
CA ILE A 442 -14.22 13.27 33.12
C ILE A 442 -13.95 12.41 34.37
N ALA A 443 -13.82 11.10 34.20
CA ALA A 443 -13.52 10.21 35.30
C ALA A 443 -12.16 10.51 35.95
N SER A 444 -12.05 10.32 37.27
CA SER A 444 -10.80 10.52 38.00
C SER A 444 -9.98 9.24 38.19
N THR A 445 -10.50 8.08 37.79
CA THR A 445 -9.79 6.80 37.89
C THR A 445 -9.96 5.96 36.61
N PRO A 446 -8.98 5.13 36.25
CA PRO A 446 -9.06 4.29 35.05
C PRO A 446 -10.29 3.36 35.03
N ALA A 447 -10.65 2.80 36.18
CA ALA A 447 -11.82 1.91 36.29
C ALA A 447 -13.15 2.66 36.07
N ALA A 448 -13.26 3.90 36.55
CA ALA A 448 -14.45 4.72 36.36
C ALA A 448 -14.56 5.21 34.90
N ALA A 449 -13.43 5.50 34.24
CA ALA A 449 -13.39 5.90 32.85
C ALA A 449 -13.92 4.77 31.95
N LEU A 450 -13.39 3.56 32.10
CA LEU A 450 -13.86 2.37 31.38
C LEU A 450 -15.35 2.07 31.64
N ALA A 451 -15.82 2.26 32.88
CA ALA A 451 -17.22 2.02 33.22
C ALA A 451 -18.19 3.06 32.62
N SER A 452 -17.68 4.21 32.17
CA SER A 452 -18.49 5.29 31.58
C SER A 452 -18.66 5.14 30.07
N LEU A 453 -17.83 4.32 29.42
CA LEU A 453 -17.92 4.05 27.98
C LEU A 453 -19.29 3.45 27.60
N TYR A 454 -19.85 3.95 26.50
CA TYR A 454 -21.00 3.32 25.87
C TYR A 454 -20.52 2.18 24.97
N MET A 455 -20.68 0.94 25.43
CA MET A 455 -20.22 -0.25 24.72
C MET A 455 -21.36 -0.91 23.96
N LEU A 456 -21.28 -0.89 22.62
CA LEU A 456 -22.14 -1.72 21.78
C LEU A 456 -21.82 -3.20 22.01
N PRO A 457 -22.79 -4.13 21.85
CA PRO A 457 -22.51 -5.56 21.91
C PRO A 457 -21.40 -5.94 20.91
N GLY A 458 -20.31 -6.53 21.41
CA GLY A 458 -19.13 -6.88 20.61
C GLY A 458 -18.05 -5.79 20.54
N ALA A 459 -18.27 -4.61 21.11
CA ALA A 459 -17.26 -3.56 21.17
C ALA A 459 -16.20 -3.83 22.25
N HIS A 460 -15.00 -3.28 22.05
CA HIS A 460 -13.92 -3.27 23.04
C HIS A 460 -13.09 -1.99 22.95
N TYR A 461 -12.43 -1.65 24.05
CA TYR A 461 -11.48 -0.52 24.13
C TYR A 461 -10.04 -1.06 24.17
N ASN A 462 -9.13 -0.36 23.50
CA ASN A 462 -7.68 -0.56 23.60
C ASN A 462 -7.02 0.78 23.87
N ASP A 463 -5.93 0.80 24.65
CA ASP A 463 -5.10 2.00 24.77
C ASP A 463 -4.44 2.35 23.42
N PRO A 464 -4.16 3.64 23.16
CA PRO A 464 -3.37 4.06 22.01
C PRO A 464 -2.00 3.40 21.99
N GLU A 465 -1.46 3.15 20.80
CA GLU A 465 -0.11 2.61 20.60
C GLU A 465 0.96 3.69 20.85
N PHE A 466 0.57 4.97 20.74
CA PHE A 466 1.39 6.11 21.13
C PHE A 466 0.54 7.35 21.39
N SER A 467 0.97 8.21 22.32
CA SER A 467 0.34 9.53 22.52
C SER A 467 1.33 10.64 22.85
N TRP A 468 0.96 11.89 22.54
CA TRP A 468 1.61 13.08 23.10
C TRP A 468 0.78 13.65 24.23
N LYS A 469 1.37 13.82 25.42
CA LYS A 469 0.65 14.31 26.61
C LYS A 469 -0.13 15.59 26.35
N TYR A 470 0.50 16.58 25.75
CA TYR A 470 -0.16 17.78 25.22
C TYR A 470 -0.24 17.72 23.70
N ALA A 471 -1.33 18.23 23.14
CA ALA A 471 -1.58 18.17 21.70
C ALA A 471 -0.49 18.89 20.85
N ILE A 472 -0.09 18.25 19.76
CA ILE A 472 0.95 18.65 18.79
C ILE A 472 0.44 18.59 17.33
N PRO A 473 -0.87 18.69 17.14
CA PRO A 473 -1.71 18.13 16.06
C PRO A 473 -0.99 17.39 14.92
N ALA A 474 -0.85 16.07 15.08
CA ALA A 474 -0.59 15.17 13.96
C ALA A 474 -1.75 15.19 12.95
N ALA A 475 -1.50 14.94 11.65
CA ALA A 475 -2.56 14.92 10.65
C ALA A 475 -2.51 13.66 9.74
N PRO A 476 -1.80 13.63 8.59
CA PRO A 476 -1.81 12.43 7.78
C PRO A 476 -0.84 11.40 8.35
N LEU A 477 -1.16 10.13 8.12
CA LEU A 477 -0.22 9.02 8.25
C LEU A 477 -0.09 8.31 6.90
N GLY A 478 1.09 7.76 6.62
CA GLY A 478 1.34 6.93 5.44
C GLY A 478 2.47 5.94 5.70
N PHE A 479 2.46 4.80 5.02
CA PHE A 479 3.48 3.76 5.15
C PHE A 479 4.45 3.78 3.98
N VAL A 480 5.73 3.54 4.26
CA VAL A 480 6.72 3.25 3.23
C VAL A 480 6.47 1.85 2.67
N GLN A 481 6.09 1.75 1.41
CA GLN A 481 5.89 0.47 0.73
C GLN A 481 7.15 0.08 -0.06
N GLY A 482 7.82 -0.98 0.37
CA GLY A 482 9.08 -1.43 -0.22
C GLY A 482 10.28 -0.56 0.16
N ARG A 483 11.27 -0.47 -0.74
CA ARG A 483 12.64 -0.02 -0.44
C ARG A 483 13.08 1.22 -1.23
N GLY A 484 12.15 2.04 -1.75
CA GLY A 484 12.54 3.26 -2.49
C GLY A 484 13.33 4.25 -1.63
N LEU A 485 12.95 4.40 -0.35
CA LEU A 485 13.72 5.17 0.63
C LEU A 485 14.98 4.46 1.16
N GLY A 486 15.12 3.16 0.86
CA GLY A 486 16.14 2.27 1.40
C GLY A 486 15.57 1.22 2.37
N PRO A 487 16.24 0.06 2.52
CA PRO A 487 15.75 -1.08 3.31
C PRO A 487 15.59 -0.78 4.81
N GLN A 488 16.26 0.25 5.32
CA GLN A 488 16.16 0.67 6.72
C GLN A 488 14.87 1.43 7.02
N PHE A 489 14.07 1.80 6.01
CA PHE A 489 12.76 2.46 6.15
C PHE A 489 11.60 1.57 5.71
N GLU A 490 11.87 0.32 5.29
CA GLU A 490 10.87 -0.59 4.73
C GLU A 490 9.74 -0.85 5.74
N GLY A 491 8.53 -0.41 5.40
CA GLY A 491 7.35 -0.52 6.27
C GLY A 491 7.27 0.47 7.41
N ASP A 492 8.15 1.46 7.52
CA ASP A 492 7.99 2.49 8.54
C ASP A 492 6.77 3.38 8.26
N MET A 493 6.17 3.88 9.34
CA MET A 493 5.06 4.83 9.28
C MET A 493 5.61 6.26 9.37
N PHE A 494 5.11 7.14 8.51
CA PHE A 494 5.41 8.56 8.51
C PHE A 494 4.14 9.33 8.88
N VAL A 495 4.27 10.32 9.77
CA VAL A 495 3.14 11.10 10.31
C VAL A 495 3.42 12.59 10.17
N GLY A 496 2.50 13.31 9.55
CA GLY A 496 2.63 14.74 9.27
C GLY A 496 1.93 15.64 10.30
N ALA A 497 1.85 16.94 9.98
CA ALA A 497 1.40 17.98 10.90
C ALA A 497 0.17 18.73 10.37
N ALA A 498 -0.78 19.04 11.26
CA ALA A 498 -1.96 19.85 10.93
C ALA A 498 -1.72 21.37 11.06
N ARG A 499 -0.53 21.82 11.47
CA ARG A 499 -0.23 23.24 11.77
C ARG A 499 1.20 23.66 11.40
N THR A 500 1.37 24.95 11.09
CA THR A 500 2.62 25.53 10.59
C THR A 500 3.49 26.21 11.64
N PHE A 501 3.18 26.17 12.94
CA PHE A 501 4.05 26.81 13.94
C PHE A 501 5.00 25.83 14.63
N LEU A 502 4.77 24.52 14.51
CA LEU A 502 5.63 23.49 15.07
C LEU A 502 6.66 23.08 14.02
N VAL A 503 7.88 23.59 14.13
CA VAL A 503 8.95 23.46 13.11
C VAL A 503 8.47 23.71 11.67
N ASN A 504 7.50 24.61 11.53
CA ASN A 504 6.81 24.92 10.27
C ASN A 504 6.20 23.73 9.53
N GLY A 505 5.76 22.70 10.26
CA GLY A 505 5.20 21.46 9.75
C GLY A 505 6.19 20.31 9.87
N PHE A 506 6.03 19.49 10.90
CA PHE A 506 6.89 18.33 11.13
C PHE A 506 6.50 17.13 10.27
N LEU A 507 7.46 16.24 10.14
CA LEU A 507 7.26 14.86 9.74
C LEU A 507 7.91 13.97 10.79
N PHE A 508 7.15 13.06 11.38
CA PHE A 508 7.63 12.04 12.29
C PHE A 508 7.76 10.69 11.60
N ARG A 509 8.69 9.87 12.09
CA ARG A 509 8.90 8.49 11.68
C ARG A 509 8.67 7.56 12.86
N PHE A 510 7.80 6.58 12.68
CA PHE A 510 7.56 5.50 13.62
C PHE A 510 8.01 4.17 13.00
N ARG A 511 8.86 3.45 13.74
CA ARG A 511 9.26 2.08 13.40
C ARG A 511 8.31 1.12 14.09
N LEU A 512 7.93 0.06 13.41
CA LEU A 512 7.11 -1.00 14.00
C LEU A 512 7.98 -2.13 14.56
N THR A 513 7.45 -2.85 15.55
CA THR A 513 8.00 -4.11 16.03
C THR A 513 7.97 -5.17 14.91
N PRO A 514 8.76 -6.26 15.00
CA PRO A 514 8.80 -7.28 13.94
C PRO A 514 7.45 -7.97 13.65
N ASP A 515 6.58 -8.10 14.65
CA ASP A 515 5.20 -8.58 14.49
C ASP A 515 4.23 -7.53 13.94
N ARG A 516 4.71 -6.28 13.83
CA ARG A 516 4.02 -5.10 13.31
C ARG A 516 2.76 -4.72 14.09
N LEU A 517 2.72 -5.08 15.37
CA LEU A 517 1.59 -4.75 16.26
C LEU A 517 1.82 -3.51 17.12
N HIS A 518 3.08 -3.12 17.35
CA HIS A 518 3.45 -2.03 18.25
C HIS A 518 4.55 -1.15 17.63
N PHE A 519 4.78 0.03 18.21
CA PHE A 519 5.95 0.84 17.86
C PHE A 519 7.22 0.39 18.59
N SER A 520 8.35 0.57 17.93
CA SER A 520 9.68 0.26 18.45
C SER A 520 10.48 1.56 18.59
N PHE A 521 10.83 1.91 19.82
CA PHE A 521 11.58 3.12 20.14
C PHE A 521 13.01 2.80 20.59
N THR A 522 13.98 3.56 20.07
CA THR A 522 15.36 3.54 20.59
C THR A 522 15.57 4.55 21.71
N ASP A 523 14.70 5.56 21.81
CA ASP A 523 14.69 6.52 22.91
C ASP A 523 13.95 5.92 24.09
N SER A 524 14.67 5.70 25.19
CA SER A 524 14.10 5.04 26.38
C SER A 524 13.03 5.85 27.09
N ARG A 525 12.94 7.16 26.80
CA ARG A 525 11.90 8.02 27.39
C ARG A 525 10.51 7.56 26.92
N LEU A 526 10.39 7.27 25.62
CA LEU A 526 9.14 6.85 24.95
C LEU A 526 8.69 5.39 25.25
N ASN A 527 9.35 4.68 26.18
CA ASN A 527 9.06 3.28 26.47
C ASN A 527 7.68 3.06 27.14
N ASP A 528 7.09 4.10 27.70
CA ASP A 528 5.74 4.06 28.25
C ASP A 528 4.67 4.49 27.22
N LEU A 529 5.08 4.66 25.95
CA LEU A 529 4.26 5.01 24.81
C LEU A 529 3.65 6.43 24.88
N VAL A 530 4.16 7.29 25.78
CA VAL A 530 3.70 8.68 25.88
C VAL A 530 4.88 9.63 25.80
N ALA A 531 4.87 10.54 24.84
CA ALA A 531 5.76 11.70 24.90
C ALA A 531 5.23 12.69 25.95
N ASP A 532 5.92 12.80 27.09
CA ASP A 532 5.68 13.78 28.15
C ASP A 532 6.24 15.16 27.78
N ASN A 533 5.69 15.73 26.69
CA ASN A 533 5.99 17.10 26.30
C ASN A 533 5.53 18.12 27.37
N ASP A 534 6.16 19.30 27.39
CA ASP A 534 5.95 20.26 28.48
C ASP A 534 4.69 21.13 28.26
N ASP A 535 4.28 21.32 27.00
CA ASP A 535 3.13 22.15 26.59
C ASP A 535 2.62 21.73 25.21
N LYS A 536 1.48 22.29 24.78
CA LYS A 536 0.99 22.12 23.40
C LYS A 536 2.05 22.62 22.43
N PHE A 537 2.19 21.92 21.32
CA PHE A 537 3.10 22.32 20.24
C PHE A 537 4.58 22.37 20.68
N ASP A 538 4.94 21.57 21.66
CA ASP A 538 6.30 21.25 22.07
C ASP A 538 6.55 19.77 21.73
N ILE A 539 7.71 19.48 21.14
CA ILE A 539 8.07 18.12 20.71
C ILE A 539 8.94 17.39 21.72
N LYS A 540 9.09 17.90 22.95
CA LYS A 540 9.95 17.26 23.94
C LYS A 540 9.59 15.79 24.07
N GLU A 541 10.63 14.98 24.18
CA GLU A 541 10.60 13.52 24.16
C GLU A 541 10.41 12.88 22.78
N SER A 542 9.62 13.50 21.91
CA SER A 542 9.42 13.05 20.52
C SER A 542 10.46 13.58 19.53
N GLU A 543 11.53 14.25 19.98
CA GLU A 543 12.54 14.83 19.08
C GLU A 543 13.27 13.74 18.28
N SER A 544 13.40 12.55 18.86
CA SER A 544 14.02 11.38 18.22
C SER A 544 13.16 10.79 17.08
N LEU A 545 11.87 11.16 17.00
CA LEU A 545 10.97 10.75 15.93
C LEU A 545 11.02 11.70 14.73
N LEU A 546 11.56 12.92 14.90
CA LEU A 546 11.56 13.97 13.86
C LEU A 546 12.45 13.56 12.68
N ILE A 547 11.82 13.29 11.53
CA ILE A 547 12.50 12.87 10.29
C ILE A 547 12.54 14.00 9.24
N GLY A 548 11.68 15.01 9.39
CA GLY A 548 11.63 16.17 8.49
C GLY A 548 10.88 17.34 9.12
N HIS A 549 11.07 18.53 8.54
CA HIS A 549 10.45 19.77 9.00
C HIS A 549 10.16 20.72 7.81
N ASP A 550 9.42 21.80 8.09
CA ASP A 550 8.99 22.81 7.11
C ASP A 550 8.06 22.33 5.99
N PHE A 551 7.30 21.26 6.23
CA PHE A 551 6.33 20.72 5.25
C PHE A 551 5.00 21.50 5.20
N GLY A 552 4.81 22.50 6.07
CA GLY A 552 3.53 23.19 6.24
C GLY A 552 2.46 22.30 6.90
N ILE A 553 1.18 22.60 6.64
CA ILE A 553 0.09 21.68 6.99
C ILE A 553 0.09 20.57 5.94
N THR A 554 0.37 19.35 6.37
CA THR A 554 0.27 18.18 5.51
C THR A 554 -1.10 17.53 5.69
N THR A 555 -1.60 16.91 4.62
CA THR A 555 -2.95 16.34 4.60
C THR A 555 -3.01 14.95 3.98
N ASP A 556 -1.95 14.51 3.29
CA ASP A 556 -1.84 13.16 2.77
C ASP A 556 -0.38 12.74 2.62
N ILE A 557 -0.12 11.44 2.78
CA ILE A 557 1.19 10.82 2.60
C ILE A 557 1.00 9.48 1.88
N GLU A 558 1.60 9.33 0.70
CA GLU A 558 1.42 8.15 -0.16
C GLU A 558 2.76 7.63 -0.69
N THR A 559 2.94 6.31 -0.76
CA THR A 559 4.09 5.73 -1.48
C THR A 559 3.79 5.69 -2.98
N GLY A 560 4.65 6.31 -3.78
CA GLY A 560 4.53 6.31 -5.24
C GLY A 560 4.95 4.98 -5.88
N PRO A 561 4.62 4.75 -7.16
CA PRO A 561 4.99 3.52 -7.89
C PRO A 561 6.50 3.26 -7.99
N ASN A 562 7.33 4.29 -7.82
CA ASN A 562 8.79 4.20 -7.75
C ASN A 562 9.31 3.78 -6.36
N GLY A 563 8.45 3.70 -5.34
CA GLY A 563 8.78 3.40 -3.95
C GLY A 563 9.18 4.62 -3.10
N ASP A 564 9.16 5.82 -3.67
CA ASP A 564 9.43 7.07 -2.94
C ASP A 564 8.15 7.55 -2.23
N LEU A 565 8.29 8.39 -1.21
CA LEU A 565 7.17 8.87 -0.40
C LEU A 565 6.75 10.27 -0.84
N PHE A 566 5.46 10.48 -1.08
CA PHE A 566 4.90 11.75 -1.52
C PHE A 566 4.09 12.39 -0.39
N VAL A 567 4.28 13.68 -0.16
CA VAL A 567 3.63 14.44 0.91
C VAL A 567 2.83 15.59 0.30
N VAL A 568 1.51 15.60 0.54
CA VAL A 568 0.63 16.70 0.14
C VAL A 568 0.67 17.79 1.20
N SER A 569 1.00 19.02 0.78
CA SER A 569 1.05 20.20 1.65
C SER A 569 -0.05 21.19 1.29
N ASN A 570 -1.01 21.30 2.18
CA ASN A 570 -2.17 22.18 2.05
C ASN A 570 -1.77 23.66 2.03
N THR A 571 -0.99 24.10 3.02
CA THR A 571 -0.61 25.52 3.14
C THR A 571 0.36 25.97 2.06
N ASN A 572 1.19 25.07 1.56
CA ASN A 572 2.18 25.42 0.54
C ASN A 572 1.61 25.24 -0.88
N GLY A 573 0.42 24.66 -1.02
CA GLY A 573 -0.20 24.41 -2.33
C GLY A 573 0.67 23.51 -3.21
N ALA A 574 1.27 22.47 -2.63
CA ALA A 574 2.34 21.71 -3.25
C ALA A 574 2.27 20.21 -2.90
N VAL A 575 2.93 19.40 -3.74
CA VAL A 575 3.29 18.01 -3.43
C VAL A 575 4.80 17.88 -3.43
N TYR A 576 5.33 17.25 -2.39
CA TYR A 576 6.75 16.97 -2.21
C TYR A 576 7.02 15.48 -2.39
N GLU A 577 8.17 15.12 -2.97
CA GLU A 577 8.65 13.75 -3.08
C GLU A 577 9.90 13.63 -2.22
N ILE A 578 9.86 12.67 -1.29
CA ILE A 578 10.96 12.26 -0.43
C ILE A 578 11.57 11.01 -1.06
N SER A 579 12.88 11.04 -1.28
CA SER A 579 13.63 9.93 -1.87
C SER A 579 14.82 9.55 -1.01
N GLY A 580 15.19 8.27 -1.08
CA GLY A 580 16.35 7.72 -0.37
C GLY A 580 17.65 7.87 -1.15
N LYS A 581 18.75 8.03 -0.41
CA LYS A 581 20.08 7.77 -0.93
C LYS A 581 20.15 6.30 -1.36
N GLN A 582 20.76 6.04 -2.50
CA GLN A 582 20.84 4.69 -3.05
C GLN A 582 21.78 3.80 -2.22
N SER A 583 21.40 2.52 -2.08
CA SER A 583 22.26 1.48 -1.52
C SER A 583 23.52 1.32 -2.35
N THR A 584 24.65 0.99 -1.70
CA THR A 584 25.89 0.69 -2.41
C THR A 584 25.90 -0.78 -2.82
N LEU A 585 25.98 -1.04 -4.13
CA LEU A 585 26.00 -2.38 -4.70
C LEU A 585 27.42 -2.96 -4.74
N PHE A 586 27.58 -4.14 -4.15
CA PHE A 586 28.77 -4.99 -4.26
C PHE A 586 28.40 -6.27 -5.00
N ILE A 587 29.28 -6.73 -5.89
CA ILE A 587 29.08 -7.95 -6.68
C ILE A 587 30.28 -8.88 -6.47
N ALA A 588 30.00 -10.16 -6.34
CA ALA A 588 30.97 -11.24 -6.40
C ALA A 588 30.56 -12.22 -7.49
N ASN A 589 31.47 -12.54 -8.41
CA ASN A 589 31.29 -13.65 -9.35
C ASN A 589 32.05 -14.86 -8.80
N LEU A 590 31.39 -16.02 -8.73
CA LEU A 590 31.91 -17.22 -8.07
C LEU A 590 32.33 -18.25 -9.11
N ASN A 591 33.49 -18.87 -8.90
CA ASN A 591 33.94 -20.05 -9.63
C ASN A 591 35.01 -20.83 -8.85
N GLY A 592 35.33 -22.04 -9.30
CA GLY A 592 36.35 -22.89 -8.67
C GLY A 592 37.79 -22.34 -8.76
N ALA A 593 38.09 -21.51 -9.77
CA ALA A 593 39.43 -20.93 -9.93
C ALA A 593 39.76 -19.87 -8.87
N GLN A 594 38.75 -19.32 -8.20
CA GLN A 594 38.89 -18.34 -7.13
C GLN A 594 39.01 -18.95 -5.74
N GLU A 595 38.85 -20.28 -5.61
CA GLU A 595 39.06 -21.00 -4.35
C GLU A 595 40.51 -20.95 -3.88
N THR A 596 40.72 -21.18 -2.59
CA THR A 596 42.06 -21.26 -1.99
C THR A 596 42.27 -22.61 -1.29
N PRO A 597 42.98 -23.58 -1.92
CA PRO A 597 43.53 -23.54 -3.27
C PRO A 597 42.46 -23.67 -4.36
N ALA A 598 42.76 -23.18 -5.56
CA ALA A 598 41.86 -23.27 -6.71
C ALA A 598 41.51 -24.72 -7.05
N ASN A 599 40.28 -24.96 -7.50
CA ASN A 599 39.80 -26.27 -7.91
C ASN A 599 39.30 -26.28 -9.38
N ASN A 600 38.87 -27.43 -9.87
CA ASN A 600 38.44 -27.66 -11.24
C ASN A 600 36.92 -27.78 -11.42
N SER A 601 36.13 -27.26 -10.47
CA SER A 601 34.68 -27.27 -10.60
C SER A 601 34.22 -26.43 -11.79
N ASN A 602 33.17 -26.89 -12.46
CA ASN A 602 32.45 -26.14 -13.49
C ASN A 602 31.31 -25.29 -12.89
N GLY A 603 31.13 -25.32 -11.57
CA GLY A 603 30.16 -24.51 -10.86
C GLY A 603 30.44 -23.03 -11.06
N THR A 604 29.37 -22.26 -11.17
CA THR A 604 29.44 -20.80 -11.31
C THR A 604 28.32 -20.16 -10.51
N GLY A 605 28.54 -18.92 -10.08
CA GLY A 605 27.50 -18.14 -9.42
C GLY A 605 27.78 -16.65 -9.41
N THR A 606 26.81 -15.90 -8.93
CA THR A 606 26.92 -14.47 -8.64
C THR A 606 26.25 -14.20 -7.30
N ALA A 607 26.92 -13.42 -6.45
CA ALA A 607 26.33 -12.86 -5.26
C ALA A 607 26.32 -11.34 -5.33
N THR A 608 25.27 -10.73 -4.81
CA THR A 608 25.18 -9.29 -4.61
C THR A 608 25.00 -8.98 -3.15
N LEU A 609 25.63 -7.90 -2.70
CA LEU A 609 25.43 -7.34 -1.38
C LEU A 609 25.06 -5.87 -1.55
N LEU A 610 23.86 -5.51 -1.11
CA LEU A 610 23.34 -4.14 -1.10
C LEU A 610 23.51 -3.54 0.30
N LEU A 611 24.52 -2.68 0.46
CA LEU A 611 24.79 -1.98 1.70
C LEU A 611 23.76 -0.85 1.88
N SER A 612 23.08 -0.80 3.03
CA SER A 612 22.15 0.27 3.36
C SER A 612 22.87 1.63 3.42
N PRO A 613 22.19 2.74 3.07
CA PRO A 613 22.78 4.09 3.14
C PRO A 613 23.31 4.50 4.52
N ASP A 614 22.66 4.01 5.59
CA ASP A 614 23.11 4.22 6.98
C ASP A 614 24.31 3.33 7.38
N GLU A 615 24.71 2.43 6.49
CA GLU A 615 25.85 1.51 6.62
C GLU A 615 25.74 0.55 7.82
N THR A 616 24.54 0.32 8.35
CA THR A 616 24.34 -0.58 9.51
C THR A 616 23.93 -1.99 9.10
N THR A 617 23.35 -2.16 7.90
CA THR A 617 22.86 -3.44 7.40
C THR A 617 23.19 -3.64 5.92
N ALA A 618 23.14 -4.89 5.47
CA ALA A 618 23.16 -5.18 4.05
C ALA A 618 22.21 -6.33 3.69
N ARG A 619 21.73 -6.33 2.44
CA ARG A 619 20.94 -7.43 1.88
C ARG A 619 21.78 -8.24 0.90
N VAL A 620 21.82 -9.56 1.09
CA VAL A 620 22.63 -10.49 0.31
C VAL A 620 21.70 -11.35 -0.56
N SER A 621 22.01 -11.41 -1.86
CA SER A 621 21.52 -12.42 -2.78
C SER A 621 22.69 -13.29 -3.25
N LEU A 622 22.46 -14.59 -3.40
CA LEU A 622 23.43 -15.57 -3.89
C LEU A 622 22.70 -16.48 -4.88
N ASN A 623 23.17 -16.51 -6.13
CA ASN A 623 22.61 -17.34 -7.18
C ASN A 623 23.74 -18.17 -7.81
N PHE A 624 23.61 -19.49 -7.83
CA PHE A 624 24.61 -20.37 -8.42
C PHE A 624 23.99 -21.58 -9.10
N SER A 625 24.80 -22.25 -9.92
CA SER A 625 24.42 -23.48 -10.61
C SER A 625 25.65 -24.29 -10.99
N GLY A 626 25.44 -25.55 -11.40
CA GLY A 626 26.50 -26.40 -11.92
C GLY A 626 27.47 -26.94 -10.87
N LEU A 627 27.09 -26.93 -9.59
CA LEU A 627 27.85 -27.65 -8.55
C LEU A 627 27.97 -29.14 -8.92
N SER A 628 29.10 -29.74 -8.59
CA SER A 628 29.42 -31.13 -8.90
C SER A 628 28.67 -32.14 -8.02
N SER A 629 28.13 -31.71 -6.89
CA SER A 629 27.24 -32.48 -6.02
C SER A 629 26.35 -31.53 -5.21
N ALA A 630 25.50 -32.10 -4.34
CA ALA A 630 24.61 -31.32 -3.48
C ALA A 630 25.40 -30.34 -2.61
N GLU A 631 24.88 -29.12 -2.50
CA GLU A 631 25.39 -28.12 -1.58
C GLU A 631 25.33 -28.62 -0.13
N THR A 632 26.35 -28.29 0.64
CA THR A 632 26.42 -28.60 2.07
C THR A 632 26.47 -27.35 2.94
N ASP A 633 26.94 -26.23 2.41
CA ASP A 633 27.06 -24.98 3.17
C ASP A 633 27.31 -23.76 2.27
N ALA A 634 27.00 -22.56 2.77
CA ALA A 634 27.33 -21.30 2.12
C ALA A 634 27.56 -20.17 3.16
N HIS A 635 28.56 -19.33 2.91
CA HIS A 635 28.98 -18.32 3.89
C HIS A 635 29.50 -17.04 3.26
N VAL A 636 29.34 -15.92 3.98
CA VAL A 636 30.14 -14.71 3.78
C VAL A 636 31.29 -14.70 4.80
N HIS A 637 32.50 -14.51 4.29
CA HIS A 637 33.75 -14.48 5.05
C HIS A 637 34.33 -13.06 5.10
N GLY A 638 35.12 -12.78 6.14
CA GLY A 638 35.91 -11.56 6.25
C GLY A 638 36.73 -11.50 7.54
N ALA A 639 37.77 -10.65 7.63
CA ALA A 639 38.37 -9.87 6.55
C ALA A 639 39.50 -10.66 5.87
N GLY A 640 39.39 -10.93 4.56
CA GLY A 640 40.38 -11.64 3.76
C GLY A 640 40.52 -11.07 2.35
N ALA A 641 41.75 -10.69 1.98
CA ALA A 641 42.07 -10.26 0.62
C ALA A 641 41.87 -11.42 -0.40
N PRO A 642 41.78 -11.14 -1.71
CA PRO A 642 41.71 -12.19 -2.73
C PRO A 642 42.80 -13.26 -2.55
N GLY A 643 42.40 -14.52 -2.49
CA GLY A 643 43.30 -15.65 -2.30
C GLY A 643 43.67 -15.96 -0.83
N VAL A 644 43.17 -15.19 0.14
CA VAL A 644 43.41 -15.39 1.58
C VAL A 644 42.18 -15.98 2.26
N ILE A 645 42.37 -17.06 3.00
CA ILE A 645 41.32 -17.67 3.84
C ILE A 645 41.04 -16.77 5.04
N ALA A 646 39.77 -16.62 5.40
CA ALA A 646 39.31 -15.76 6.50
C ALA A 646 38.18 -16.44 7.28
N PRO A 647 37.91 -16.03 8.53
CA PRO A 647 36.79 -16.55 9.30
C PRO A 647 35.44 -16.32 8.61
N ILE A 648 34.47 -17.18 8.94
CA ILE A 648 33.06 -16.97 8.60
C ILE A 648 32.54 -15.82 9.44
N LEU A 649 31.89 -14.85 8.78
CA LEU A 649 31.19 -13.76 9.46
C LEU A 649 29.68 -14.03 9.50
N PHE A 650 29.11 -14.47 8.37
CA PHE A 650 27.68 -14.67 8.23
C PHE A 650 27.40 -16.00 7.50
N PRO A 651 26.78 -16.99 8.16
CA PRO A 651 26.25 -18.16 7.48
C PRO A 651 25.04 -17.78 6.63
N LEU A 652 24.90 -18.41 5.46
CA LEU A 652 23.79 -18.21 4.54
C LEU A 652 22.87 -19.43 4.53
N PRO A 653 21.58 -19.27 4.22
CA PRO A 653 20.68 -20.40 3.96
C PRO A 653 21.17 -21.25 2.77
N LEU A 654 20.88 -22.55 2.81
CA LEU A 654 21.13 -23.45 1.67
C LEU A 654 20.25 -23.06 0.47
N GLY A 655 20.78 -23.28 -0.73
CA GLY A 655 20.18 -22.98 -2.00
C GLY A 655 20.47 -21.57 -2.48
N ASN A 656 19.76 -21.15 -3.53
CA ASN A 656 19.82 -19.75 -3.96
C ASN A 656 19.16 -18.86 -2.90
N VAL A 657 19.82 -17.76 -2.58
CA VAL A 657 19.39 -16.78 -1.58
C VAL A 657 18.90 -15.53 -2.29
N SER A 658 17.67 -15.09 -2.00
CA SER A 658 17.09 -13.88 -2.57
C SER A 658 17.38 -12.62 -1.74
N ASP A 659 17.16 -12.72 -0.42
CA ASP A 659 17.05 -11.53 0.44
C ASP A 659 17.46 -11.79 1.88
N PHE A 660 18.74 -12.11 2.08
CA PHE A 660 19.27 -12.35 3.42
C PHE A 660 19.81 -11.07 4.04
N SER A 661 19.30 -10.71 5.21
CA SER A 661 19.77 -9.52 5.94
C SER A 661 20.94 -9.84 6.84
N ILE A 662 22.00 -9.03 6.77
CA ILE A 662 23.13 -9.05 7.70
C ILE A 662 23.28 -7.70 8.38
N SER A 663 23.72 -7.71 9.64
CA SER A 663 24.08 -6.52 10.40
C SER A 663 25.60 -6.33 10.36
N LEU A 664 26.05 -5.09 10.19
CA LEU A 664 27.45 -4.76 9.99
C LEU A 664 27.96 -3.83 11.09
N THR A 665 29.17 -4.11 11.59
CA THR A 665 29.92 -3.14 12.38
C THR A 665 30.61 -2.13 11.46
N THR A 666 31.05 -1.00 12.01
CA THR A 666 31.87 -0.02 11.25
C THR A 666 33.14 -0.63 10.66
N THR A 667 33.74 -1.61 11.35
CA THR A 667 34.88 -2.39 10.86
C THR A 667 34.48 -3.27 9.68
N ASP A 668 33.34 -3.95 9.75
CA ASP A 668 32.83 -4.78 8.64
C ASP A 668 32.58 -3.95 7.38
N VAL A 669 31.97 -2.77 7.53
CA VAL A 669 31.74 -1.84 6.42
C VAL A 669 33.06 -1.40 5.78
N SER A 670 34.04 -1.04 6.59
CA SER A 670 35.38 -0.67 6.10
C SER A 670 36.02 -1.84 5.34
N ASN A 671 35.95 -3.05 5.89
CA ASN A 671 36.50 -4.25 5.25
C ASN A 671 35.78 -4.59 3.93
N LEU A 672 34.45 -4.49 3.89
CA LEU A 672 33.65 -4.68 2.69
C LEU A 672 34.03 -3.65 1.60
N LYS A 673 34.10 -2.36 1.94
CA LYS A 673 34.49 -1.28 1.02
C LYS A 673 35.93 -1.44 0.50
N ASN A 674 36.80 -2.04 1.29
CA ASN A 674 38.17 -2.38 0.90
C ASN A 674 38.30 -3.72 0.16
N GLY A 675 37.18 -4.36 -0.19
CA GLY A 675 37.16 -5.60 -0.96
C GLY A 675 37.68 -6.81 -0.18
N LEU A 676 37.54 -6.82 1.15
CA LEU A 676 38.02 -7.90 2.03
C LEU A 676 36.93 -8.92 2.39
N PHE A 677 35.74 -8.79 1.80
CA PHE A 677 34.65 -9.75 1.96
C PHE A 677 34.57 -10.67 0.74
N TYR A 678 34.30 -11.95 0.97
CA TYR A 678 34.01 -12.91 -0.10
C TYR A 678 32.91 -13.87 0.32
N VAL A 679 32.27 -14.47 -0.67
CA VAL A 679 31.29 -15.54 -0.49
C VAL A 679 31.90 -16.87 -0.95
N ASN A 680 31.57 -17.94 -0.24
CA ASN A 680 31.99 -19.31 -0.54
C ASN A 680 30.80 -20.26 -0.47
N VAL A 681 30.72 -21.21 -1.41
CA VAL A 681 29.69 -22.26 -1.46
C VAL A 681 30.36 -23.62 -1.49
N HIS A 682 29.92 -24.52 -0.62
CA HIS A 682 30.47 -25.84 -0.39
C HIS A 682 29.54 -26.92 -0.93
N SER A 683 30.10 -28.02 -1.40
CA SER A 683 29.35 -29.22 -1.77
C SER A 683 29.98 -30.48 -1.19
N ALA A 684 29.26 -31.60 -1.26
CA ALA A 684 29.77 -32.87 -0.75
C ALA A 684 31.10 -33.31 -1.39
N ASN A 685 31.37 -32.91 -2.64
CA ASN A 685 32.63 -33.23 -3.33
C ASN A 685 33.75 -32.26 -2.99
N PHE A 686 33.39 -31.04 -2.57
CA PHE A 686 34.31 -29.96 -2.24
C PHE A 686 33.97 -29.40 -0.85
N PRO A 687 34.22 -30.17 0.23
CA PRO A 687 33.82 -29.78 1.59
C PRO A 687 34.54 -28.52 2.09
N ASN A 688 35.68 -28.14 1.50
CA ASN A 688 36.42 -26.94 1.83
C ASN A 688 36.08 -25.71 0.93
N GLY A 689 35.09 -25.84 0.05
CA GLY A 689 34.67 -24.80 -0.90
C GLY A 689 34.73 -25.30 -2.35
N GLU A 690 33.59 -25.23 -3.04
CA GLU A 690 33.49 -25.53 -4.47
C GLU A 690 33.66 -24.28 -5.33
N ILE A 691 32.97 -23.19 -4.96
CA ILE A 691 33.03 -21.92 -5.69
C ILE A 691 33.14 -20.73 -4.73
N ARG A 692 34.05 -19.80 -5.06
CA ARG A 692 34.36 -18.60 -4.27
C ARG A 692 34.28 -17.35 -5.13
N GLY A 693 33.84 -16.24 -4.55
CA GLY A 693 33.83 -14.93 -5.21
C GLY A 693 34.09 -13.78 -4.25
N GLN A 694 35.02 -12.88 -4.61
CA GLN A 694 35.29 -11.67 -3.82
C GLN A 694 34.26 -10.57 -4.12
N PHE A 695 33.74 -9.91 -3.09
CA PHE A 695 32.90 -8.73 -3.26
C PHE A 695 33.74 -7.52 -3.66
N GLY A 696 33.30 -6.82 -4.71
CA GLY A 696 33.86 -5.55 -5.14
C GLY A 696 32.79 -4.59 -5.64
N THR A 697 33.12 -3.30 -5.65
CA THR A 697 32.32 -2.26 -6.31
C THR A 697 32.82 -2.03 -7.73
N SER A 698 31.92 -1.66 -8.63
CA SER A 698 32.26 -1.17 -9.97
C SER A 698 31.38 0.02 -10.29
N ALA A 699 31.96 1.08 -10.85
CA ALA A 699 31.19 2.24 -11.31
C ALA A 699 30.21 1.91 -12.45
N ALA A 700 30.40 0.77 -13.13
CA ALA A 700 29.54 0.27 -14.20
C ALA A 700 28.59 -0.87 -13.74
N ALA A 701 28.58 -1.22 -12.45
CA ALA A 701 27.72 -2.27 -11.94
C ALA A 701 26.27 -1.78 -11.82
N SER A 702 25.33 -2.64 -12.20
CA SER A 702 23.91 -2.44 -11.90
C SER A 702 23.24 -3.75 -11.52
N SER A 703 22.15 -3.65 -10.76
CA SER A 703 21.34 -4.80 -10.36
C SER A 703 19.86 -4.58 -10.69
N LEU A 704 19.13 -5.68 -10.87
CA LEU A 704 17.68 -5.72 -11.03
C LEU A 704 17.06 -6.55 -9.91
N GLN A 705 16.08 -5.98 -9.20
CA GLN A 705 15.44 -6.60 -8.04
C GLN A 705 14.00 -6.10 -7.88
N PHE A 706 13.19 -6.79 -7.07
CA PHE A 706 11.90 -6.26 -6.65
C PHE A 706 12.08 -5.08 -5.67
N ASN A 707 11.12 -4.14 -5.63
CA ASN A 707 11.21 -3.03 -4.67
C ASN A 707 10.83 -3.45 -3.24
N ALA A 708 10.11 -4.55 -3.07
CA ALA A 708 9.80 -5.17 -1.78
C ALA A 708 9.96 -6.69 -1.86
N ALA A 709 10.16 -7.34 -0.71
CA ALA A 709 10.20 -8.80 -0.60
C ALA A 709 8.80 -9.42 -0.47
N ASN A 710 7.83 -8.67 0.06
CA ASN A 710 6.46 -9.10 0.27
C ASN A 710 5.50 -8.04 -0.27
N TYR A 711 4.42 -8.48 -0.89
CA TYR A 711 3.33 -7.63 -1.36
C TYR A 711 1.99 -8.23 -0.92
N MET A 712 1.02 -7.36 -0.67
CA MET A 712 -0.33 -7.75 -0.28
C MET A 712 -1.34 -7.07 -1.21
N PHE A 713 -2.22 -7.87 -1.80
CA PHE A 713 -3.29 -7.38 -2.68
C PHE A 713 -4.58 -8.14 -2.38
N SER A 714 -5.70 -7.43 -2.34
CA SER A 714 -7.03 -8.07 -2.34
C SER A 714 -7.25 -8.78 -3.68
N GLU A 715 -7.88 -9.94 -3.69
CA GLU A 715 -8.33 -10.59 -4.92
C GLU A 715 -9.26 -9.69 -5.75
N SER A 716 -10.14 -8.91 -5.09
CA SER A 716 -10.99 -7.88 -5.73
C SER A 716 -10.21 -6.77 -6.44
N SER A 717 -8.88 -6.69 -6.26
CA SER A 717 -8.01 -5.80 -7.06
C SER A 717 -7.97 -6.22 -8.53
N GLY A 718 -8.30 -7.49 -8.85
CA GLY A 718 -8.24 -8.09 -10.18
C GLY A 718 -6.82 -8.27 -10.74
N ARG A 719 -5.81 -7.64 -10.12
CA ARG A 719 -4.40 -7.78 -10.47
C ARG A 719 -3.47 -7.38 -9.32
N ALA A 720 -2.32 -8.03 -9.25
CA ALA A 720 -1.16 -7.61 -8.47
C ALA A 720 -0.18 -6.85 -9.36
N THR A 721 0.25 -5.66 -8.92
CA THR A 721 1.26 -4.85 -9.63
C THR A 721 2.55 -4.82 -8.82
N VAL A 722 3.59 -5.46 -9.34
CA VAL A 722 4.88 -5.66 -8.65
C VAL A 722 5.94 -4.80 -9.32
N THR A 723 6.65 -3.97 -8.56
CA THR A 723 7.69 -3.08 -9.10
C THR A 723 9.06 -3.77 -9.06
N VAL A 724 9.78 -3.70 -10.18
CA VAL A 724 11.19 -4.09 -10.32
C VAL A 724 12.02 -2.83 -10.46
N THR A 725 12.98 -2.64 -9.57
CA THR A 725 13.92 -1.51 -9.57
C THR A 725 15.27 -1.90 -10.13
N ARG A 726 15.94 -0.92 -10.73
CA ARG A 726 17.30 -1.01 -11.24
C ARG A 726 18.19 -0.06 -10.46
N LEU A 727 19.19 -0.59 -9.77
CA LEU A 727 20.15 0.18 -8.99
C LEU A 727 21.54 0.18 -9.62
N GLY A 728 22.38 1.15 -9.25
CA GLY A 728 23.74 1.31 -9.78
C GLY A 728 23.76 2.09 -11.11
N ASP A 729 24.62 1.68 -12.04
CA ASP A 729 24.79 2.34 -13.34
C ASP A 729 23.66 2.00 -14.32
N THR A 730 22.80 2.98 -14.60
CA THR A 730 21.68 2.85 -15.53
C THR A 730 22.01 3.35 -16.94
N SER A 731 23.26 3.71 -17.24
CA SER A 731 23.63 4.33 -18.53
C SER A 731 23.50 3.43 -19.76
N SER A 732 23.36 2.11 -19.56
CA SER A 732 23.20 1.10 -20.62
C SER A 732 21.86 0.37 -20.50
N ALA A 733 21.41 -0.35 -21.53
CA ALA A 733 20.19 -1.15 -21.45
C ALA A 733 20.40 -2.42 -20.58
N ALA A 734 19.34 -2.91 -19.96
CA ALA A 734 19.34 -4.18 -19.21
C ALA A 734 18.02 -4.94 -19.39
N SER A 735 18.02 -6.23 -19.13
CA SER A 735 16.81 -7.05 -19.16
C SER A 735 16.83 -8.13 -18.09
N VAL A 736 15.65 -8.59 -17.68
CA VAL A 736 15.50 -9.71 -16.74
C VAL A 736 14.24 -10.49 -17.05
N ASN A 737 14.31 -11.82 -16.95
CA ASN A 737 13.15 -12.68 -17.07
C ASN A 737 12.46 -12.80 -15.72
N TYR A 738 11.14 -12.92 -15.72
CA TYR A 738 10.35 -13.17 -14.53
C TYR A 738 9.38 -14.33 -14.75
N ALA A 739 9.01 -15.00 -13.67
CA ALA A 739 7.96 -16.01 -13.68
C ALA A 739 7.31 -16.12 -12.30
N THR A 740 5.99 -16.30 -12.28
CA THR A 740 5.27 -16.72 -11.07
C THR A 740 5.39 -18.23 -10.84
N SER A 741 5.34 -18.64 -9.59
CA SER A 741 5.36 -20.03 -9.14
C SER A 741 4.53 -20.21 -7.87
N ASP A 742 3.78 -21.31 -7.84
CA ASP A 742 3.06 -21.80 -6.66
C ASP A 742 3.45 -23.25 -6.34
N ASN A 743 3.10 -23.68 -5.12
CA ASN A 743 3.28 -25.04 -4.64
C ASN A 743 1.96 -25.82 -4.54
N ALA A 744 0.85 -25.24 -5.00
CA ALA A 744 -0.49 -25.81 -4.82
C ALA A 744 -0.81 -26.94 -5.81
N GLY A 745 -0.17 -26.94 -6.99
CA GLY A 745 -0.36 -28.01 -7.96
C GLY A 745 -1.81 -28.08 -8.48
N ALA A 746 -2.48 -29.22 -8.30
CA ALA A 746 -3.84 -29.47 -8.77
C ALA A 746 -4.87 -29.50 -7.63
N ASN A 747 -4.60 -28.80 -6.52
CA ASN A 747 -5.56 -28.64 -5.44
C ASN A 747 -6.88 -28.03 -5.96
N ASN A 748 -7.98 -28.33 -5.27
CA ASN A 748 -9.26 -27.66 -5.52
C ASN A 748 -9.15 -26.19 -5.07
N CYS A 749 -9.92 -25.32 -5.74
CA CYS A 749 -9.98 -23.87 -5.50
C CYS A 749 -10.79 -23.50 -4.25
N ASN A 750 -10.92 -24.37 -3.25
CA ASN A 750 -11.68 -24.07 -2.04
C ASN A 750 -10.93 -24.51 -0.79
N VAL A 751 -9.61 -24.65 -0.94
CA VAL A 751 -8.74 -25.33 0.00
C VAL A 751 -7.95 -24.27 0.74
N ASN A 752 -8.40 -23.97 1.95
CA ASN A 752 -7.68 -23.12 2.89
C ASN A 752 -6.41 -23.83 3.42
N ASN A 753 -5.31 -23.70 2.69
CA ASN A 753 -3.98 -24.16 3.10
C ASN A 753 -2.89 -23.08 2.98
N GLY A 754 -3.28 -21.86 2.59
CA GLY A 754 -2.40 -20.69 2.43
C GLY A 754 -1.57 -20.67 1.15
N ASN A 755 -1.80 -21.57 0.20
CA ASN A 755 -1.11 -21.61 -1.10
C ASN A 755 -2.06 -21.26 -2.24
N ALA A 756 -1.79 -20.16 -2.92
CA ALA A 756 -2.54 -19.77 -4.10
C ALA A 756 -2.21 -20.73 -5.26
N VAL A 757 -3.19 -20.96 -6.12
CA VAL A 757 -3.18 -21.87 -7.27
C VAL A 757 -3.33 -21.05 -8.55
N SER A 758 -2.42 -21.21 -9.51
CA SER A 758 -2.49 -20.49 -10.81
C SER A 758 -3.67 -20.84 -11.73
N ARG A 759 -4.56 -21.71 -11.24
CA ARG A 759 -5.81 -22.14 -11.87
C ARG A 759 -7.03 -21.38 -11.32
N CYS A 760 -6.95 -20.97 -10.06
CA CYS A 760 -8.05 -20.48 -9.26
C CYS A 760 -7.81 -18.99 -8.99
N ASP A 761 -6.76 -18.66 -8.23
CA ASP A 761 -6.64 -17.38 -7.52
C ASP A 761 -5.82 -16.36 -8.31
N TYR A 762 -4.95 -16.84 -9.20
CA TYR A 762 -4.15 -15.98 -10.06
C TYR A 762 -3.85 -16.64 -11.41
N THR A 763 -3.41 -15.84 -12.38
CA THR A 763 -2.92 -16.36 -13.66
C THR A 763 -1.41 -16.40 -13.69
N ARG A 764 -0.87 -17.61 -13.92
CA ARG A 764 0.58 -17.80 -14.11
C ARG A 764 1.13 -16.81 -15.13
N THR A 765 2.10 -16.00 -14.73
CA THR A 765 2.62 -14.87 -15.51
C THR A 765 4.12 -15.01 -15.69
N ILE A 766 4.58 -14.95 -16.94
CA ILE A 766 5.98 -15.11 -17.35
C ILE A 766 6.29 -14.07 -18.42
N GLY A 767 7.47 -13.47 -18.35
CA GLY A 767 7.93 -12.59 -19.41
C GLY A 767 9.34 -12.10 -19.20
N THR A 768 9.71 -11.09 -19.98
CA THR A 768 10.98 -10.36 -19.89
C THR A 768 10.69 -8.88 -19.73
N LEU A 769 11.31 -8.26 -18.72
CA LEU A 769 11.38 -6.81 -18.61
C LEU A 769 12.62 -6.32 -19.35
N SER A 770 12.46 -5.26 -20.13
CA SER A 770 13.56 -4.56 -20.80
C SER A 770 13.61 -3.12 -20.34
N PHE A 771 14.77 -2.72 -19.85
CA PHE A 771 15.10 -1.37 -19.39
C PHE A 771 15.96 -0.69 -20.44
N ALA A 772 15.51 0.43 -20.96
CA ALA A 772 16.34 1.35 -21.72
C ALA A 772 17.39 2.02 -20.81
N ALA A 773 18.39 2.64 -21.43
CA ALA A 773 19.34 3.49 -20.71
C ALA A 773 18.59 4.60 -19.96
N GLY A 774 18.90 4.77 -18.68
CA GLY A 774 18.29 5.74 -17.77
C GLY A 774 17.01 5.25 -17.07
N GLU A 775 16.41 4.13 -17.48
CA GLU A 775 15.21 3.61 -16.81
C GLU A 775 15.59 2.91 -15.48
N THR A 776 14.96 3.35 -14.39
CA THR A 776 15.26 2.90 -13.03
C THR A 776 14.21 1.96 -12.44
N PHE A 777 13.03 1.83 -13.05
CA PHE A 777 12.01 0.87 -12.62
C PHE A 777 11.07 0.46 -13.76
N LYS A 778 10.44 -0.71 -13.60
CA LYS A 778 9.36 -1.25 -14.43
C LYS A 778 8.37 -1.99 -13.52
N THR A 779 7.18 -2.28 -14.01
CA THR A 779 6.18 -3.06 -13.28
C THR A 779 5.86 -4.37 -14.01
N ILE A 780 5.49 -5.37 -13.23
CA ILE A 780 4.92 -6.64 -13.68
C ILE A 780 3.48 -6.68 -13.19
N THR A 781 2.56 -7.08 -14.05
CA THR A 781 1.16 -7.26 -13.70
C THR A 781 0.82 -8.74 -13.71
N VAL A 782 0.30 -9.24 -12.61
CA VAL A 782 -0.19 -10.62 -12.46
C VAL A 782 -1.71 -10.55 -12.28
N PRO A 783 -2.53 -11.09 -13.21
CA PRO A 783 -3.97 -11.13 -13.02
C PRO A 783 -4.34 -11.97 -11.80
N LEU A 784 -5.23 -11.44 -10.97
CA LEU A 784 -5.84 -12.14 -9.83
C LEU A 784 -7.29 -12.47 -10.20
N THR A 785 -7.79 -13.59 -9.70
CA THR A 785 -9.19 -13.97 -9.83
C THR A 785 -9.89 -13.61 -8.53
N ASP A 786 -10.93 -12.78 -8.60
CA ASP A 786 -11.83 -12.48 -7.48
C ASP A 786 -12.92 -13.55 -7.48
N ASP A 787 -12.77 -14.56 -6.62
CA ASP A 787 -13.70 -15.66 -6.59
C ASP A 787 -14.78 -15.49 -5.51
N ALA A 788 -15.43 -16.57 -5.11
CA ALA A 788 -16.52 -16.53 -4.15
C ALA A 788 -16.34 -17.57 -3.05
N TYR A 789 -15.13 -18.07 -2.83
CA TYR A 789 -14.79 -18.94 -1.72
C TYR A 789 -14.24 -18.10 -0.57
N ALA A 790 -14.62 -18.49 0.65
CA ALA A 790 -13.97 -17.96 1.86
C ALA A 790 -12.89 -18.95 2.28
N GLU A 791 -11.70 -18.80 1.71
CA GLU A 791 -10.57 -19.71 1.88
C GLU A 791 -9.34 -19.10 2.55
N GLY A 792 -9.43 -17.84 3.00
CA GLY A 792 -8.40 -17.13 3.73
C GLY A 792 -7.23 -16.68 2.83
N ASN A 793 -6.24 -16.04 3.44
CA ASN A 793 -5.13 -15.48 2.68
C ASN A 793 -4.22 -16.57 2.08
N GLU A 794 -3.81 -16.35 0.84
CA GLU A 794 -3.03 -17.32 0.07
C GLU A 794 -1.78 -16.71 -0.55
N ASN A 795 -0.77 -17.53 -0.80
CA ASN A 795 0.52 -17.05 -1.28
C ASN A 795 0.99 -17.75 -2.55
N PHE A 796 1.58 -16.97 -3.46
CA PHE A 796 2.45 -17.44 -4.53
C PHE A 796 3.73 -16.60 -4.56
N THR A 797 4.70 -17.02 -5.36
CA THR A 797 5.97 -16.31 -5.51
C THR A 797 6.18 -15.82 -6.93
N ILE A 798 6.95 -14.75 -7.09
CA ILE A 798 7.47 -14.28 -8.37
C ILE A 798 8.99 -14.19 -8.28
N GLY A 799 9.69 -14.76 -9.26
CA GLY A 799 11.15 -14.81 -9.29
C GLY A 799 11.74 -14.16 -10.53
N LEU A 800 12.84 -13.43 -10.36
CA LEU A 800 13.69 -12.87 -11.41
C LEU A 800 14.83 -13.83 -11.76
N LYS A 801 15.14 -13.97 -13.05
CA LYS A 801 16.22 -14.83 -13.55
C LYS A 801 16.82 -14.31 -14.84
N ASN A 802 18.00 -14.83 -15.20
CA ASN A 802 18.66 -14.56 -16.48
C ASN A 802 18.82 -13.05 -16.76
N ALA A 803 19.26 -12.28 -15.77
CA ALA A 803 19.55 -10.87 -15.98
C ALA A 803 20.67 -10.68 -17.00
N SER A 804 20.52 -9.67 -17.86
CA SER A 804 21.50 -9.28 -18.89
C SER A 804 21.69 -7.76 -18.86
N GLY A 805 22.94 -7.30 -19.01
CA GLY A 805 23.30 -5.88 -18.79
C GLY A 805 23.25 -5.43 -17.32
N ALA A 806 22.89 -6.33 -16.41
CA ALA A 806 22.83 -6.17 -14.95
C ALA A 806 22.98 -7.55 -14.28
N VAL A 807 23.13 -7.56 -12.95
CA VAL A 807 23.04 -8.79 -12.13
C VAL A 807 21.69 -8.85 -11.40
N LEU A 808 21.31 -10.02 -10.88
CA LEU A 808 20.17 -10.10 -9.97
C LEU A 808 20.55 -9.43 -8.64
N GLY A 809 19.72 -8.50 -8.17
CA GLY A 809 19.87 -7.86 -6.87
C GLY A 809 19.10 -8.58 -5.77
N SER A 810 18.76 -7.83 -4.72
CA SER A 810 18.10 -8.38 -3.53
C SER A 810 16.91 -7.48 -3.14
N PRO A 811 15.66 -7.99 -3.09
CA PRO A 811 15.22 -9.36 -3.35
C PRO A 811 15.07 -9.67 -4.85
N ASN A 812 15.48 -10.86 -5.29
CA ASN A 812 15.21 -11.35 -6.66
C ASN A 812 14.06 -12.38 -6.72
N VAL A 813 13.49 -12.73 -5.57
CA VAL A 813 12.24 -13.48 -5.38
C VAL A 813 11.39 -12.70 -4.40
N ALA A 814 10.12 -12.48 -4.73
CA ALA A 814 9.13 -11.85 -3.86
C ALA A 814 7.93 -12.77 -3.63
N THR A 815 7.34 -12.67 -2.45
CA THR A 815 6.08 -13.33 -2.08
C THR A 815 4.92 -12.37 -2.32
N ILE A 816 3.87 -12.87 -2.97
CA ILE A 816 2.61 -12.17 -3.15
C ILE A 816 1.56 -12.86 -2.29
N THR A 817 0.96 -12.10 -1.38
CA THR A 817 -0.20 -12.53 -0.58
C THR A 817 -1.46 -12.00 -1.23
N ILE A 818 -2.36 -12.91 -1.62
CA ILE A 818 -3.73 -12.60 -2.01
C ILE A 818 -4.56 -12.60 -0.73
N THR A 819 -5.20 -11.48 -0.44
CA THR A 819 -6.11 -11.36 0.70
C THR A 819 -7.54 -11.60 0.28
N ASP A 820 -8.17 -12.55 0.96
CA ASP A 820 -9.54 -13.01 0.75
C ASP A 820 -10.53 -11.91 1.16
N ASN A 821 -11.46 -11.53 0.28
CA ASN A 821 -12.52 -10.57 0.59
C ASN A 821 -13.84 -11.20 1.05
N GLU A 822 -13.91 -12.52 1.09
CA GLU A 822 -15.06 -13.32 1.45
C GLU A 822 -14.91 -13.84 2.87
N THR A 823 -15.97 -13.69 3.67
CA THR A 823 -16.05 -14.33 4.99
C THR A 823 -16.88 -15.61 4.97
N THR A 824 -17.70 -15.76 3.93
CA THR A 824 -18.47 -16.96 3.63
C THR A 824 -18.60 -17.10 2.13
N ALA A 825 -18.59 -18.34 1.63
CA ALA A 825 -18.73 -18.58 0.20
C ALA A 825 -20.02 -17.99 -0.39
N GLY A 826 -19.89 -17.33 -1.54
CA GLY A 826 -20.91 -16.53 -2.20
C GLY A 826 -21.52 -17.16 -3.46
N ALA A 827 -22.20 -16.33 -4.24
CA ALA A 827 -22.69 -16.71 -5.56
C ALA A 827 -21.54 -16.74 -6.56
N ASN A 828 -21.54 -17.73 -7.45
CA ASN A 828 -20.47 -17.91 -8.41
C ASN A 828 -20.35 -16.68 -9.36
N PRO A 829 -19.24 -15.93 -9.36
CA PRO A 829 -19.09 -14.70 -10.09
C PRO A 829 -19.08 -14.93 -11.60
N SER A 830 -18.81 -16.16 -12.05
CA SER A 830 -18.96 -16.52 -13.47
C SER A 830 -20.38 -16.32 -13.99
N ASP A 831 -21.41 -16.26 -13.15
CA ASP A 831 -22.77 -15.94 -13.59
C ASP A 831 -22.94 -14.46 -13.97
N ALA A 832 -22.09 -13.58 -13.44
CA ALA A 832 -22.02 -12.17 -13.81
C ALA A 832 -21.40 -11.99 -15.20
N THR A 833 -21.97 -11.08 -16.00
CA THR A 833 -21.60 -10.94 -17.43
C THR A 833 -20.23 -10.31 -17.62
N ASP A 834 -19.93 -9.31 -16.79
CA ASP A 834 -18.66 -8.61 -16.72
C ASP A 834 -17.52 -9.54 -16.30
N PHE A 835 -17.65 -10.23 -15.15
CA PHE A 835 -16.67 -11.24 -14.73
C PHE A 835 -16.46 -12.31 -15.80
N PHE A 836 -17.55 -12.87 -16.36
CA PHE A 836 -17.46 -13.89 -17.40
C PHE A 836 -16.62 -13.43 -18.61
N VAL A 837 -16.87 -12.21 -19.12
CA VAL A 837 -16.12 -11.68 -20.26
C VAL A 837 -14.67 -11.40 -19.87
N HIS A 838 -14.43 -10.81 -18.70
CA HIS A 838 -13.08 -10.49 -18.21
C HIS A 838 -12.24 -11.77 -18.09
N GLN A 839 -12.78 -12.80 -17.47
CA GLN A 839 -12.08 -14.07 -17.30
C GLN A 839 -11.72 -14.74 -18.64
N HIS A 840 -12.52 -14.56 -19.70
CA HIS A 840 -12.17 -15.06 -21.02
C HIS A 840 -10.98 -14.32 -21.65
N TYR A 841 -10.85 -13.01 -21.41
CA TYR A 841 -9.64 -12.29 -21.81
C TYR A 841 -8.40 -12.84 -21.09
N ILE A 842 -8.52 -13.11 -19.80
CA ILE A 842 -7.42 -13.69 -19.00
C ILE A 842 -7.08 -15.11 -19.48
N ASP A 843 -8.04 -16.03 -19.48
CA ASP A 843 -7.83 -17.44 -19.77
C ASP A 843 -7.36 -17.67 -21.22
N PHE A 844 -8.00 -17.02 -22.20
CA PHE A 844 -7.70 -17.24 -23.62
C PHE A 844 -6.65 -16.28 -24.15
N LEU A 845 -6.67 -15.00 -23.81
CA LEU A 845 -5.76 -13.99 -24.39
C LEU A 845 -4.58 -13.66 -23.46
N GLY A 846 -4.68 -13.95 -22.16
CA GLY A 846 -3.56 -13.77 -21.22
C GLY A 846 -3.22 -12.30 -21.01
N ARG A 847 -4.21 -11.43 -21.20
CA ARG A 847 -4.09 -9.98 -21.03
C ARG A 847 -5.42 -9.42 -20.59
N GLU A 848 -5.36 -8.19 -20.12
CA GLU A 848 -6.54 -7.44 -19.75
C GLU A 848 -7.32 -6.96 -20.98
N PRO A 849 -8.66 -6.86 -20.86
CA PRO A 849 -9.48 -6.36 -21.92
C PRO A 849 -9.20 -4.88 -22.15
N ASP A 850 -9.14 -4.49 -23.42
CA ASP A 850 -9.26 -3.09 -23.79
C ASP A 850 -10.70 -2.62 -23.55
N ALA A 851 -10.88 -1.36 -23.13
CA ALA A 851 -12.19 -0.84 -22.73
C ALA A 851 -13.27 -1.02 -23.81
N SER A 852 -12.92 -0.82 -25.09
CA SER A 852 -13.82 -1.01 -26.22
C SER A 852 -14.26 -2.45 -26.41
N GLY A 853 -13.30 -3.38 -26.41
CA GLY A 853 -13.55 -4.81 -26.57
C GLY A 853 -14.36 -5.36 -25.40
N TYR A 854 -14.03 -4.94 -24.18
CA TYR A 854 -14.74 -5.34 -22.98
C TYR A 854 -16.24 -5.03 -23.08
N GLN A 855 -16.55 -3.76 -23.34
CA GLN A 855 -17.92 -3.27 -23.47
C GLN A 855 -18.63 -3.89 -24.66
N PHE A 856 -17.94 -4.10 -25.78
CA PHE A 856 -18.52 -4.78 -26.93
C PHE A 856 -19.04 -6.17 -26.57
N TRP A 857 -18.22 -7.00 -25.90
CA TRP A 857 -18.59 -8.37 -25.54
C TRP A 857 -19.65 -8.43 -24.44
N ILE A 858 -19.56 -7.58 -23.42
CA ILE A 858 -20.61 -7.45 -22.39
C ILE A 858 -21.95 -7.12 -23.05
N ASN A 859 -21.98 -6.14 -23.96
CA ASN A 859 -23.20 -5.71 -24.63
C ASN A 859 -23.81 -6.81 -25.53
N GLN A 860 -23.01 -7.74 -26.07
CA GLN A 860 -23.54 -8.90 -26.80
C GLN A 860 -24.44 -9.78 -25.93
N ILE A 861 -24.12 -9.91 -24.64
CA ILE A 861 -24.87 -10.73 -23.68
C ILE A 861 -26.03 -9.92 -23.08
N LEU A 862 -25.78 -8.66 -22.68
CA LEU A 862 -26.81 -7.79 -22.08
C LEU A 862 -27.95 -7.46 -23.04
N ALA A 863 -27.72 -7.50 -24.36
CA ALA A 863 -28.77 -7.33 -25.37
C ALA A 863 -29.93 -8.33 -25.24
N CYS A 864 -29.74 -9.45 -24.53
CA CYS A 864 -30.80 -10.42 -24.22
C CYS A 864 -31.76 -10.01 -23.09
N GLY A 865 -31.48 -8.93 -22.34
CA GLY A 865 -32.32 -8.52 -21.22
C GLY A 865 -32.43 -9.58 -20.12
N SER A 866 -33.63 -10.08 -19.82
CA SER A 866 -33.87 -11.15 -18.84
C SER A 866 -34.03 -12.55 -19.45
N ASP A 867 -33.92 -12.71 -20.78
CA ASP A 867 -34.06 -14.01 -21.45
C ASP A 867 -32.84 -14.91 -21.19
N ALA A 868 -33.04 -15.93 -20.34
CA ALA A 868 -32.01 -16.87 -19.93
C ALA A 868 -31.48 -17.74 -21.09
N GLN A 869 -32.33 -18.15 -22.03
CA GLN A 869 -31.92 -18.98 -23.17
C GLN A 869 -31.10 -18.16 -24.16
N CYS A 870 -31.52 -16.92 -24.42
CA CYS A 870 -30.73 -15.99 -25.21
C CYS A 870 -29.35 -15.74 -24.57
N LYS A 871 -29.29 -15.51 -23.25
CA LYS A 871 -28.02 -15.33 -22.54
C LYS A 871 -27.10 -16.54 -22.64
N GLU A 872 -27.62 -17.75 -22.47
CA GLU A 872 -26.83 -18.99 -22.62
C GLU A 872 -26.19 -19.05 -24.02
N VAL A 873 -26.99 -18.87 -25.07
CA VAL A 873 -26.48 -18.88 -26.46
C VAL A 873 -25.47 -17.77 -26.71
N ARG A 874 -25.71 -16.56 -26.19
CA ARG A 874 -24.74 -15.46 -26.30
C ARG A 874 -23.44 -15.77 -25.58
N ARG A 875 -23.49 -16.32 -24.38
CA ARG A 875 -22.28 -16.72 -23.62
C ARG A 875 -21.48 -17.77 -24.37
N ILE A 876 -22.12 -18.79 -24.95
CA ILE A 876 -21.46 -19.80 -25.80
C ILE A 876 -20.75 -19.13 -27.00
N ASN A 877 -21.44 -18.24 -27.71
CA ASN A 877 -20.88 -17.59 -28.90
C ASN A 877 -19.76 -16.61 -28.56
N VAL A 878 -19.92 -15.81 -27.50
CA VAL A 878 -18.88 -14.89 -27.00
C VAL A 878 -17.64 -15.69 -26.61
N SER A 879 -17.82 -16.75 -25.83
CA SER A 879 -16.76 -17.64 -25.38
C SER A 879 -15.97 -18.26 -26.54
N ALA A 880 -16.67 -18.89 -27.49
CA ALA A 880 -16.04 -19.46 -28.68
C ALA A 880 -15.32 -18.42 -29.55
N SER A 881 -15.78 -17.15 -29.54
CA SER A 881 -15.15 -16.07 -30.31
C SER A 881 -13.75 -15.74 -29.83
N PHE A 882 -13.40 -16.01 -28.56
CA PHE A 882 -12.03 -15.80 -28.06
C PHE A 882 -11.03 -16.73 -28.74
N PHE A 883 -11.34 -18.02 -28.84
CA PHE A 883 -10.51 -18.97 -29.60
C PHE A 883 -10.45 -18.58 -31.08
N LEU A 884 -11.58 -18.20 -31.68
CA LEU A 884 -11.68 -17.85 -33.10
C LEU A 884 -11.05 -16.49 -33.44
N SER A 885 -10.73 -15.68 -32.44
CA SER A 885 -10.14 -14.36 -32.63
C SER A 885 -8.79 -14.44 -33.33
N ILE A 886 -8.47 -13.44 -34.15
CA ILE A 886 -7.16 -13.33 -34.80
C ILE A 886 -6.04 -13.40 -33.76
N GLU A 887 -6.24 -12.74 -32.61
CA GLU A 887 -5.25 -12.70 -31.53
C GLU A 887 -4.91 -14.10 -31.03
N PHE A 888 -5.91 -14.94 -30.73
CA PHE A 888 -5.68 -16.30 -30.29
C PHE A 888 -5.16 -17.21 -31.39
N GLN A 889 -5.72 -17.10 -32.61
CA GLN A 889 -5.32 -17.91 -33.77
C GLN A 889 -3.83 -17.71 -34.12
N GLU A 890 -3.32 -16.50 -33.93
CA GLU A 890 -1.94 -16.14 -34.23
C GLU A 890 -1.00 -16.17 -33.01
N SER A 891 -1.51 -16.50 -31.81
CA SER A 891 -0.71 -16.71 -30.60
C SER A 891 -0.87 -18.14 -30.07
N GLY A 892 -1.90 -18.43 -29.28
CA GLY A 892 -2.12 -19.75 -28.68
C GLY A 892 -2.18 -20.87 -29.72
N TYR A 893 -2.98 -20.71 -30.79
CA TYR A 893 -3.04 -21.75 -31.82
C TYR A 893 -1.77 -21.83 -32.67
N PHE A 894 -0.99 -20.74 -32.77
CA PHE A 894 0.34 -20.80 -33.37
C PHE A 894 1.30 -21.66 -32.52
N VAL A 895 1.25 -21.56 -31.18
CA VAL A 895 2.08 -22.38 -30.28
C VAL A 895 1.75 -23.86 -30.43
N GLU A 896 0.47 -24.23 -30.40
CA GLU A 896 0.05 -25.62 -30.60
C GLU A 896 0.61 -26.18 -31.92
N ARG A 897 0.41 -25.45 -33.04
CA ARG A 897 0.95 -25.82 -34.35
C ARG A 897 2.47 -25.90 -34.37
N ALA A 898 3.18 -25.04 -33.64
CA ALA A 898 4.63 -25.09 -33.52
C ALA A 898 5.09 -26.40 -32.87
N TYR A 899 4.46 -26.80 -31.76
CA TYR A 899 4.74 -28.08 -31.11
C TYR A 899 4.38 -29.27 -31.99
N LYS A 900 3.23 -29.24 -32.67
CA LYS A 900 2.80 -30.30 -33.59
C LYS A 900 3.73 -30.44 -34.78
N ALA A 901 4.16 -29.35 -35.42
CA ALA A 901 5.14 -29.40 -36.51
C ALA A 901 6.52 -29.90 -36.02
N ALA A 902 6.94 -29.49 -34.82
CA ALA A 902 8.23 -29.88 -34.27
C ALA A 902 8.28 -31.34 -33.82
N TYR A 903 7.22 -31.88 -33.23
CA TYR A 903 7.29 -33.17 -32.54
C TYR A 903 6.21 -34.17 -32.95
N GLY A 904 5.24 -33.77 -33.78
CA GLY A 904 4.11 -34.61 -34.14
C GLY A 904 3.12 -34.76 -32.98
N THR A 905 2.47 -35.92 -32.93
CA THR A 905 1.57 -36.35 -31.84
C THR A 905 2.19 -37.47 -31.03
N VAL A 906 1.75 -37.60 -29.78
CA VAL A 906 2.09 -38.74 -28.92
C VAL A 906 0.95 -39.75 -28.96
N ALA A 907 1.27 -41.05 -28.89
CA ALA A 907 0.26 -42.09 -28.70
C ALA A 907 -0.08 -42.17 -27.21
N ALA A 908 -1.37 -42.06 -26.87
CA ALA A 908 -1.87 -42.18 -25.51
C ALA A 908 -3.05 -43.15 -25.43
N THR A 909 -3.31 -43.66 -24.23
CA THR A 909 -4.43 -44.57 -23.99
C THR A 909 -5.73 -43.77 -23.82
N SER A 910 -6.80 -44.27 -24.44
CA SER A 910 -8.19 -43.87 -24.20
C SER A 910 -9.00 -45.12 -23.89
N THR A 911 -9.96 -44.99 -22.97
CA THR A 911 -10.96 -46.03 -22.67
C THR A 911 -12.35 -45.69 -23.19
N PHE A 912 -12.48 -44.61 -23.97
CA PHE A 912 -13.76 -44.18 -24.54
C PHE A 912 -14.32 -45.28 -25.47
N GLY A 913 -15.47 -45.87 -25.06
CA GLY A 913 -16.05 -47.04 -25.71
C GLY A 913 -15.32 -48.35 -25.37
N PHE A 914 -14.01 -48.42 -25.63
CA PHE A 914 -13.10 -49.52 -25.27
C PHE A 914 -11.64 -49.04 -25.23
N ALA A 915 -10.74 -49.80 -24.60
CA ALA A 915 -9.33 -49.46 -24.52
C ALA A 915 -8.66 -49.45 -25.91
N HIS A 916 -8.12 -48.30 -26.33
CA HIS A 916 -7.41 -48.13 -27.59
C HIS A 916 -6.34 -47.02 -27.48
N GLN A 917 -5.54 -46.84 -28.54
CA GLN A 917 -4.56 -45.76 -28.63
C GLN A 917 -5.11 -44.61 -29.47
N VAL A 918 -4.95 -43.39 -28.97
CA VAL A 918 -5.33 -42.14 -29.63
C VAL A 918 -4.08 -41.26 -29.81
N SER A 919 -4.04 -40.51 -30.91
CA SER A 919 -3.00 -39.50 -31.16
C SER A 919 -3.37 -38.21 -30.46
N VAL A 920 -2.50 -37.75 -29.54
CA VAL A 920 -2.77 -36.58 -28.69
C VAL A 920 -1.72 -35.48 -28.88
N PRO A 921 -2.07 -34.22 -28.56
CA PRO A 921 -1.14 -33.11 -28.66
C PRO A 921 0.11 -33.30 -27.80
N THR A 922 1.25 -32.82 -28.30
CA THR A 922 2.54 -32.96 -27.62
C THR A 922 2.82 -31.83 -26.62
N VAL A 923 2.18 -30.67 -26.80
CA VAL A 923 2.36 -29.49 -25.94
C VAL A 923 1.69 -29.71 -24.59
N ARG A 924 2.38 -29.36 -23.49
CA ARG A 924 1.79 -29.33 -22.14
C ARG A 924 1.33 -27.93 -21.78
N PHE A 925 0.36 -27.82 -20.88
CA PHE A 925 -0.23 -26.56 -20.42
C PHE A 925 0.82 -25.54 -19.95
N SER A 926 1.80 -25.99 -19.17
CA SER A 926 2.86 -25.13 -18.64
C SER A 926 3.79 -24.56 -19.72
N GLU A 927 4.02 -25.32 -20.80
CA GLU A 927 4.75 -24.88 -21.99
C GLU A 927 3.90 -23.91 -22.82
N PHE A 928 2.62 -24.26 -23.05
CA PHE A 928 1.67 -23.46 -23.80
C PHE A 928 1.53 -22.06 -23.23
N VAL A 929 1.31 -21.92 -21.91
CA VAL A 929 1.14 -20.62 -21.26
C VAL A 929 2.36 -19.74 -21.45
N ALA A 930 3.57 -20.28 -21.23
CA ALA A 930 4.81 -19.53 -21.36
C ALA A 930 5.03 -19.02 -22.79
N ASP A 931 4.86 -19.90 -23.77
CA ASP A 931 5.14 -19.60 -25.18
C ASP A 931 4.09 -18.67 -25.78
N LYS A 932 2.82 -18.85 -25.38
CA LYS A 932 1.73 -17.98 -25.81
C LYS A 932 1.92 -16.57 -25.25
N GLN A 933 2.31 -16.43 -23.98
CA GLN A 933 2.62 -15.12 -23.39
C GLN A 933 3.79 -14.42 -24.09
N GLN A 934 4.83 -15.16 -24.50
CA GLN A 934 5.92 -14.60 -25.30
C GLN A 934 5.41 -14.02 -26.63
N ILE A 935 4.54 -14.76 -27.34
CA ILE A 935 4.01 -14.30 -28.63
C ILE A 935 3.03 -13.12 -28.45
N SER A 936 2.18 -13.16 -27.44
CA SER A 936 1.15 -12.14 -27.19
C SER A 936 1.66 -10.89 -26.47
N GLN A 937 2.94 -10.84 -26.08
CA GLN A 937 3.50 -9.74 -25.30
C GLN A 937 3.29 -8.38 -25.98
N GLY A 938 2.49 -7.51 -25.36
CA GLY A 938 2.16 -6.16 -25.85
C GLY A 938 1.22 -6.12 -27.07
N VAL A 939 0.73 -7.26 -27.55
CA VAL A 939 -0.14 -7.34 -28.72
C VAL A 939 -1.59 -7.09 -28.32
N VAL A 940 -2.22 -6.12 -28.99
CA VAL A 940 -3.67 -5.89 -28.95
C VAL A 940 -4.13 -5.73 -30.38
N VAL A 941 -4.88 -6.71 -30.90
CA VAL A 941 -5.29 -6.70 -32.30
C VAL A 941 -6.19 -5.48 -32.58
N GLY A 942 -5.84 -4.73 -33.63
CA GLY A 942 -6.53 -3.48 -34.00
C GLY A 942 -5.77 -2.22 -33.61
N ASN A 943 -4.85 -2.28 -32.64
CA ASN A 943 -4.00 -1.13 -32.29
C ASN A 943 -2.93 -0.86 -33.35
N PRO A 944 -2.57 0.40 -33.67
CA PRO A 944 -1.54 0.67 -34.67
C PRO A 944 -0.23 -0.12 -34.44
N GLY A 945 0.24 -0.84 -35.46
CA GLY A 945 1.48 -1.63 -35.41
C GLY A 945 1.38 -3.01 -34.74
N TRP A 946 0.18 -3.45 -34.35
CA TRP A 946 -0.04 -4.73 -33.67
C TRP A 946 0.49 -5.94 -34.47
N ASP A 947 0.33 -5.92 -35.78
CA ASP A 947 0.73 -6.98 -36.71
C ASP A 947 2.25 -7.09 -36.84
N THR A 948 2.94 -5.96 -36.87
CA THR A 948 4.41 -5.90 -36.88
C THR A 948 4.98 -6.41 -35.57
N LEU A 949 4.41 -5.98 -34.43
CA LEU A 949 4.82 -6.47 -33.11
C LEU A 949 4.59 -7.98 -32.97
N LEU A 950 3.41 -8.46 -33.33
CA LEU A 950 3.08 -9.88 -33.32
C LEU A 950 4.05 -10.71 -34.18
N ASN A 951 4.36 -10.23 -35.39
CA ASN A 951 5.32 -10.91 -36.26
C ASN A 951 6.73 -10.92 -35.68
N SER A 952 7.16 -9.84 -35.04
CA SER A 952 8.44 -9.76 -34.32
C SER A 952 8.48 -10.73 -33.14
N ASN A 953 7.41 -10.81 -32.36
CA ASN A 953 7.31 -11.72 -31.22
C ASN A 953 7.35 -13.19 -31.69
N LYS A 954 6.66 -13.51 -32.79
CA LYS A 954 6.74 -14.84 -33.43
C LYS A 954 8.14 -15.17 -33.90
N ASP A 955 8.85 -14.23 -34.52
CA ASP A 955 10.24 -14.43 -34.96
C ASP A 955 11.18 -14.70 -33.78
N ALA A 956 11.04 -13.95 -32.69
CA ALA A 956 11.77 -14.19 -31.44
C ALA A 956 11.43 -15.57 -30.88
N PHE A 957 10.14 -15.90 -30.78
CA PHE A 957 9.67 -17.21 -30.31
C PHE A 957 10.25 -18.36 -31.13
N VAL A 958 10.14 -18.35 -32.46
CA VAL A 958 10.65 -19.47 -33.28
C VAL A 958 12.18 -19.56 -33.23
N THR A 959 12.87 -18.44 -33.08
CA THR A 959 14.33 -18.40 -32.92
C THR A 959 14.74 -19.05 -31.61
N ASP A 960 14.05 -18.75 -30.51
CA ASP A 960 14.27 -19.38 -29.21
C ASP A 960 13.86 -20.86 -29.23
N PHE A 961 12.71 -21.17 -29.83
CA PHE A 961 12.14 -22.51 -29.89
C PHE A 961 13.08 -23.49 -30.56
N VAL A 962 13.64 -23.13 -31.71
CA VAL A 962 14.57 -24.02 -32.41
C VAL A 962 15.87 -24.23 -31.62
N GLN A 963 16.26 -23.35 -30.72
CA GLN A 963 17.47 -23.52 -29.90
C GLN A 963 17.26 -24.42 -28.68
N ARG A 964 16.01 -24.72 -28.32
CA ARG A 964 15.71 -25.59 -27.17
C ARG A 964 16.36 -26.96 -27.35
N ALA A 965 16.88 -27.51 -26.25
CA ALA A 965 17.56 -28.81 -26.26
C ALA A 965 16.71 -29.92 -26.91
N ARG A 966 15.40 -29.96 -26.60
CA ARG A 966 14.44 -30.91 -27.19
C ARG A 966 14.34 -30.76 -28.72
N PHE A 967 14.34 -29.53 -29.24
CA PHE A 967 14.32 -29.28 -30.68
C PHE A 967 15.65 -29.63 -31.34
N ALA A 968 16.77 -29.20 -30.75
CA ALA A 968 18.10 -29.49 -31.25
C ALA A 968 18.40 -31.00 -31.29
N GLN A 969 17.86 -31.77 -30.33
CA GLN A 969 17.96 -33.22 -30.32
C GLN A 969 17.11 -33.89 -31.41
N ALA A 970 15.88 -33.40 -31.63
CA ALA A 970 15.01 -33.90 -32.69
C ALA A 970 15.52 -33.56 -34.10
N TYR A 971 16.21 -32.42 -34.23
CA TYR A 971 16.72 -31.89 -35.50
C TYR A 971 18.21 -31.54 -35.40
N PRO A 972 19.11 -32.54 -35.50
CA PRO A 972 20.54 -32.30 -35.55
C PRO A 972 20.90 -31.33 -36.69
N THR A 973 21.86 -30.43 -36.45
CA THR A 973 22.32 -29.45 -37.45
C THR A 973 22.97 -30.08 -38.69
N THR A 974 23.23 -31.39 -38.66
CA THR A 974 23.77 -32.19 -39.77
C THR A 974 22.71 -32.61 -40.80
N LEU A 975 21.42 -32.42 -40.53
CA LEU A 975 20.35 -32.69 -41.49
C LEU A 975 20.48 -31.79 -42.72
N THR A 976 20.12 -32.31 -43.89
CA THR A 976 19.93 -31.47 -45.09
C THR A 976 18.65 -30.63 -44.96
N PRO A 977 18.58 -29.44 -45.59
CA PRO A 977 17.36 -28.63 -45.62
C PRO A 977 16.10 -29.40 -46.02
N THR A 978 16.21 -30.27 -47.03
CA THR A 978 15.11 -31.12 -47.49
C THR A 978 14.66 -32.12 -46.43
N GLN A 979 15.58 -32.80 -45.74
CA GLN A 979 15.24 -33.74 -44.67
C GLN A 979 14.54 -33.03 -43.51
N PHE A 980 15.07 -31.88 -43.10
CA PHE A 980 14.49 -31.06 -42.04
C PHE A 980 13.07 -30.61 -42.38
N VAL A 981 12.87 -29.96 -43.53
CA VAL A 981 11.56 -29.43 -43.93
C VAL A 981 10.54 -30.55 -44.18
N ASN A 982 10.95 -31.67 -44.80
CA ASN A 982 10.04 -32.81 -45.00
C ASN A 982 9.58 -33.40 -43.66
N GLN A 983 10.48 -33.53 -42.68
CA GLN A 983 10.11 -34.07 -41.37
C GLN A 983 9.10 -33.15 -40.65
N LEU A 984 9.27 -31.83 -40.76
CA LEU A 984 8.31 -30.87 -40.20
C LEU A 984 6.92 -31.01 -40.85
N PHE A 985 6.84 -31.14 -42.19
CA PHE A 985 5.57 -31.35 -42.88
C PHE A 985 4.92 -32.71 -42.57
N VAL A 986 5.74 -33.76 -42.38
CA VAL A 986 5.28 -35.08 -41.92
C VAL A 986 4.63 -34.96 -40.55
N ASN A 987 5.28 -34.30 -39.60
CA ASN A 987 4.76 -34.10 -38.25
C ASN A 987 3.48 -33.24 -38.24
N ALA A 988 3.41 -32.23 -39.12
CA ALA A 988 2.25 -31.36 -39.32
C ALA A 988 1.06 -32.07 -40.02
N GLU A 989 1.23 -33.30 -40.50
CA GLU A 989 0.20 -34.03 -41.29
C GLU A 989 -0.29 -33.25 -42.53
N VAL A 990 0.57 -32.41 -43.10
CA VAL A 990 0.26 -31.60 -44.28
C VAL A 990 1.06 -32.09 -45.48
N THR A 991 0.38 -32.29 -46.61
CA THR A 991 1.04 -32.47 -47.91
C THR A 991 1.26 -31.10 -48.55
N PRO A 992 2.48 -30.54 -48.56
CA PRO A 992 2.73 -29.23 -49.15
C PRO A 992 2.64 -29.28 -50.67
N THR A 993 2.18 -28.18 -51.28
CA THR A 993 2.35 -27.98 -52.72
C THR A 993 3.85 -27.85 -53.07
N PRO A 994 4.26 -28.15 -54.32
CA PRO A 994 5.66 -28.02 -54.72
C PRO A 994 6.26 -26.63 -54.45
N SER A 995 5.46 -25.56 -54.58
CA SER A 995 5.90 -24.18 -54.29
C SER A 995 6.10 -23.94 -52.80
N GLN A 996 5.21 -24.44 -51.93
CA GLN A 996 5.36 -24.32 -50.47
C GLN A 996 6.59 -25.08 -49.97
N LEU A 997 6.81 -26.30 -50.47
CA LEU A 997 7.99 -27.09 -50.14
C LEU A 997 9.28 -26.40 -50.59
N ALA A 998 9.30 -25.88 -51.83
CA ALA A 998 10.44 -25.14 -52.36
C ALA A 998 10.73 -23.85 -51.57
N ALA A 999 9.69 -23.12 -51.14
CA ALA A 999 9.86 -21.90 -50.35
C ALA A 999 10.45 -22.18 -48.96
N ALA A 1000 9.99 -23.22 -48.27
CA ALA A 1000 10.52 -23.61 -46.96
C ALA A 1000 11.98 -24.12 -47.05
N ILE A 1001 12.32 -24.90 -48.07
CA ILE A 1001 13.71 -25.33 -48.32
C ILE A 1001 14.59 -24.13 -48.72
N GLY A 1002 14.02 -23.20 -49.51
CA GLY A 1002 14.71 -22.03 -50.02
C GLY A 1002 15.19 -21.05 -48.94
N GLU A 1003 14.65 -21.11 -47.72
CA GLU A 1003 15.13 -20.31 -46.57
C GLU A 1003 16.60 -20.56 -46.23
N PHE A 1004 17.14 -21.72 -46.60
CA PHE A 1004 18.54 -22.12 -46.41
C PHE A 1004 19.46 -21.74 -47.59
N GLY A 1005 18.93 -21.16 -48.67
CA GLY A 1005 19.71 -20.78 -49.85
C GLY A 1005 20.51 -21.96 -50.43
N SER A 1006 21.84 -21.82 -50.48
CA SER A 1006 22.76 -22.85 -50.95
C SER A 1006 23.39 -23.70 -49.83
N ALA A 1007 22.91 -23.60 -48.59
CA ALA A 1007 23.43 -24.38 -47.48
C ALA A 1007 23.15 -25.88 -47.67
N THR A 1008 24.12 -26.72 -47.31
CA THR A 1008 24.00 -28.18 -47.41
C THR A 1008 23.48 -28.83 -46.14
N ASN A 1009 23.38 -28.07 -45.04
CA ASN A 1009 22.90 -28.52 -43.74
C ASN A 1009 22.04 -27.44 -43.05
N THR A 1010 21.51 -27.74 -41.87
CA THR A 1010 20.64 -26.82 -41.11
C THR A 1010 21.35 -26.17 -39.92
N ALA A 1011 22.64 -25.86 -40.04
CA ALA A 1011 23.40 -25.21 -38.96
C ALA A 1011 23.09 -23.71 -38.80
N GLU A 1012 22.61 -23.04 -39.86
CA GLU A 1012 22.22 -21.61 -39.77
C GLU A 1012 20.92 -21.47 -38.97
N LEU A 1013 21.03 -20.85 -37.79
CA LEU A 1013 19.92 -20.65 -36.86
C LEU A 1013 18.74 -19.88 -37.49
N ALA A 1014 19.02 -18.77 -38.18
CA ALA A 1014 17.97 -17.90 -38.70
C ALA A 1014 17.19 -18.56 -39.85
N ALA A 1015 17.86 -19.21 -40.81
CA ALA A 1015 17.19 -20.03 -41.82
C ALA A 1015 16.36 -21.16 -41.20
N ARG A 1016 16.87 -21.82 -40.16
CA ARG A 1016 16.13 -22.88 -39.47
C ARG A 1016 14.85 -22.38 -38.82
N ALA A 1017 14.91 -21.22 -38.17
CA ALA A 1017 13.75 -20.56 -37.57
C ALA A 1017 12.72 -20.13 -38.63
N ARG A 1018 13.16 -19.50 -39.74
CA ARG A 1018 12.27 -19.09 -40.83
C ARG A 1018 11.61 -20.27 -41.56
N ALA A 1019 12.38 -21.32 -41.84
CA ALA A 1019 11.86 -22.54 -42.46
C ALA A 1019 10.83 -23.24 -41.56
N PHE A 1020 11.11 -23.33 -40.24
CA PHE A 1020 10.17 -23.85 -39.26
C PHE A 1020 8.88 -23.03 -39.22
N ARG A 1021 8.99 -21.70 -39.12
CA ARG A 1021 7.84 -20.78 -39.13
C ARG A 1021 6.97 -20.95 -40.38
N ARG A 1022 7.57 -21.10 -41.57
CA ARG A 1022 6.82 -21.34 -42.83
C ARG A 1022 5.96 -22.60 -42.79
N VAL A 1023 6.40 -23.66 -42.10
CA VAL A 1023 5.60 -24.88 -41.93
C VAL A 1023 4.46 -24.62 -40.95
N VAL A 1024 4.73 -23.98 -39.82
CA VAL A 1024 3.73 -23.63 -38.78
C VAL A 1024 2.61 -22.74 -39.35
N GLU A 1025 2.95 -21.75 -40.16
CA GLU A 1025 2.00 -20.81 -40.78
C GLU A 1025 1.41 -21.32 -42.11
N ASN A 1026 1.61 -22.59 -42.47
CA ASN A 1026 1.02 -23.13 -43.70
C ASN A 1026 -0.52 -23.12 -43.62
N PRO A 1027 -1.24 -22.53 -44.59
CA PRO A 1027 -2.71 -22.45 -44.54
C PRO A 1027 -3.44 -23.79 -44.46
N ALA A 1028 -2.88 -24.85 -45.05
CA ALA A 1028 -3.47 -26.19 -44.96
C ALA A 1028 -3.35 -26.76 -43.53
N PHE A 1029 -2.31 -26.38 -42.79
CA PHE A 1029 -2.08 -26.85 -41.44
C PHE A 1029 -3.14 -26.33 -40.47
N THR A 1030 -3.52 -25.06 -40.62
CA THR A 1030 -4.60 -24.42 -39.86
C THR A 1030 -5.93 -25.17 -39.99
N GLY A 1031 -6.22 -25.75 -41.15
CA GLY A 1031 -7.45 -26.55 -41.34
C GLY A 1031 -7.36 -27.95 -40.75
N VAL A 1032 -6.22 -28.63 -40.92
CA VAL A 1032 -6.03 -30.03 -40.49
C VAL A 1032 -6.00 -30.17 -38.97
N GLU A 1033 -5.41 -29.21 -38.26
CA GLU A 1033 -5.23 -29.31 -36.80
C GLU A 1033 -6.34 -28.62 -35.99
N PHE A 1034 -7.26 -27.91 -36.66
CA PHE A 1034 -8.25 -27.05 -36.00
C PHE A 1034 -9.05 -27.76 -34.91
N ASN A 1035 -9.66 -28.90 -35.22
CA ASN A 1035 -10.53 -29.60 -34.27
C ASN A 1035 -9.75 -30.14 -33.05
N ARG A 1036 -8.54 -30.65 -33.25
CA ARG A 1036 -7.68 -31.15 -32.17
C ARG A 1036 -7.23 -30.04 -31.24
N ALA A 1037 -6.82 -28.91 -31.81
CA ALA A 1037 -6.45 -27.72 -31.07
C ALA A 1037 -7.66 -27.10 -30.36
N PHE A 1038 -8.82 -27.02 -31.01
CA PHE A 1038 -10.05 -26.52 -30.39
C PHE A 1038 -10.39 -27.30 -29.12
N VAL A 1039 -10.41 -28.65 -29.19
CA VAL A 1039 -10.63 -29.50 -28.01
C VAL A 1039 -9.55 -29.29 -26.95
N LEU A 1040 -8.28 -29.19 -27.34
CA LEU A 1040 -7.19 -28.94 -26.39
C LEU A 1040 -7.39 -27.61 -25.64
N MET A 1041 -7.87 -26.57 -26.32
CA MET A 1041 -8.09 -25.27 -25.72
C MET A 1041 -9.28 -25.23 -24.77
N GLU A 1042 -10.19 -26.20 -24.84
CA GLU A 1042 -11.20 -26.34 -23.79
C GLU A 1042 -10.53 -26.71 -22.44
N TYR A 1043 -9.50 -27.57 -22.47
CA TYR A 1043 -8.73 -27.94 -21.28
C TYR A 1043 -7.77 -26.83 -20.83
N PHE A 1044 -7.06 -26.18 -21.76
CA PHE A 1044 -6.10 -25.13 -21.40
C PHE A 1044 -6.77 -23.80 -21.02
N GLY A 1045 -7.85 -23.43 -21.71
CA GLY A 1045 -8.59 -22.19 -21.48
C GLY A 1045 -9.48 -22.30 -20.24
N TYR A 1046 -10.48 -23.20 -20.26
CA TYR A 1046 -11.44 -23.28 -19.16
C TYR A 1046 -10.89 -24.04 -17.96
N LEU A 1047 -10.26 -25.21 -18.16
CA LEU A 1047 -9.90 -26.08 -17.03
C LEU A 1047 -8.49 -25.82 -16.49
N ARG A 1048 -7.66 -25.07 -17.26
CA ARG A 1048 -6.30 -24.67 -16.90
C ARG A 1048 -5.39 -25.86 -16.53
N ARG A 1049 -5.54 -26.99 -17.22
CA ARG A 1049 -4.76 -28.23 -16.97
C ARG A 1049 -4.52 -29.02 -18.25
N ASN A 1050 -3.67 -30.04 -18.21
CA ASN A 1050 -3.56 -30.99 -19.30
C ASN A 1050 -4.78 -31.94 -19.35
N PRO A 1051 -5.15 -32.47 -20.53
CA PRO A 1051 -6.30 -33.36 -20.64
C PRO A 1051 -6.19 -34.67 -19.84
N ASP A 1052 -4.98 -35.08 -19.47
CA ASP A 1052 -4.68 -36.28 -18.68
C ASP A 1052 -4.31 -35.99 -17.21
N ASP A 1053 -4.33 -34.71 -16.80
CA ASP A 1053 -4.19 -34.36 -15.39
C ASP A 1053 -5.50 -34.65 -14.64
N ALA A 1054 -5.41 -34.87 -13.32
CA ALA A 1054 -6.57 -35.04 -12.45
C ALA A 1054 -7.64 -33.93 -12.67
N PRO A 1055 -8.94 -34.26 -12.65
CA PRO A 1055 -9.55 -35.53 -12.25
C PRO A 1055 -9.51 -36.65 -13.29
N ASP A 1056 -9.04 -36.38 -14.51
CA ASP A 1056 -8.77 -37.43 -15.49
C ASP A 1056 -7.49 -38.19 -15.13
N ALA A 1057 -7.26 -39.34 -15.77
CA ALA A 1057 -6.01 -40.11 -15.62
C ALA A 1057 -5.46 -40.61 -16.96
N ASP A 1058 -6.16 -40.29 -18.06
CA ASP A 1058 -5.86 -40.67 -19.42
C ASP A 1058 -6.51 -39.65 -20.39
N TYR A 1059 -6.49 -39.93 -21.70
CA TYR A 1059 -7.04 -39.01 -22.71
C TYR A 1059 -8.49 -39.36 -23.11
N THR A 1060 -9.23 -40.12 -22.29
CA THR A 1060 -10.61 -40.55 -22.59
C THR A 1060 -11.54 -39.36 -22.82
N GLY A 1061 -11.44 -38.32 -21.98
CA GLY A 1061 -12.25 -37.10 -22.14
C GLY A 1061 -11.92 -36.34 -23.43
N TYR A 1062 -10.63 -36.21 -23.75
CA TYR A 1062 -10.16 -35.56 -24.98
C TYR A 1062 -10.66 -36.29 -26.23
N ASP A 1063 -10.53 -37.62 -26.23
CA ASP A 1063 -10.97 -38.48 -27.33
C ASP A 1063 -12.49 -38.44 -27.54
N PHE A 1064 -13.28 -38.46 -26.46
CA PHE A 1064 -14.72 -38.26 -26.51
C PHE A 1064 -15.09 -36.95 -27.22
N TRP A 1065 -14.51 -35.84 -26.78
CA TRP A 1065 -14.82 -34.52 -27.33
C TRP A 1065 -14.37 -34.35 -28.76
N LEU A 1066 -13.17 -34.84 -29.10
CA LEU A 1066 -12.68 -34.84 -30.48
C LEU A 1066 -13.57 -35.67 -31.40
N THR A 1067 -13.96 -36.87 -30.97
CA THR A 1067 -14.89 -37.72 -31.71
C THR A 1067 -16.24 -37.02 -31.92
N LYS A 1068 -16.81 -36.41 -30.87
CA LYS A 1068 -18.08 -35.68 -30.95
C LYS A 1068 -17.99 -34.48 -31.89
N LEU A 1069 -16.94 -33.67 -31.80
CA LEU A 1069 -16.76 -32.50 -32.67
C LEU A 1069 -16.65 -32.90 -34.15
N ASN A 1070 -15.92 -33.98 -34.43
CA ASN A 1070 -15.77 -34.52 -35.78
C ASN A 1070 -17.11 -35.02 -36.34
N GLN A 1071 -17.97 -35.65 -35.53
CA GLN A 1071 -19.32 -36.09 -35.95
C GLN A 1071 -20.19 -34.91 -36.44
N PHE A 1072 -19.97 -33.71 -35.91
CA PHE A 1072 -20.67 -32.49 -36.31
C PHE A 1072 -19.86 -31.61 -37.26
N ASN A 1073 -18.85 -32.16 -37.95
CA ASN A 1073 -18.00 -31.45 -38.90
C ASN A 1073 -17.35 -30.18 -38.33
N GLY A 1074 -16.91 -30.20 -37.07
CA GLY A 1074 -16.30 -29.04 -36.41
C GLY A 1074 -17.30 -28.02 -35.84
N ASN A 1075 -18.62 -28.25 -35.96
CA ASN A 1075 -19.62 -27.36 -35.42
C ASN A 1075 -19.73 -27.53 -33.89
N TYR A 1076 -19.02 -26.69 -33.13
CA TYR A 1076 -18.97 -26.73 -31.67
C TYR A 1076 -20.33 -26.44 -31.00
N ILE A 1077 -21.23 -25.71 -31.66
CA ILE A 1077 -22.58 -25.43 -31.16
C ILE A 1077 -23.41 -26.71 -31.18
N ASN A 1078 -23.46 -27.40 -32.33
CA ASN A 1078 -24.18 -28.66 -32.47
C ASN A 1078 -23.55 -29.79 -31.65
N ALA A 1079 -22.23 -29.75 -31.45
CA ALA A 1079 -21.53 -30.67 -30.55
C ALA A 1079 -21.78 -30.34 -29.06
N GLU A 1080 -22.39 -29.20 -28.75
CA GLU A 1080 -22.61 -28.65 -27.39
C GLU A 1080 -21.33 -28.58 -26.55
N MET A 1081 -20.17 -28.42 -27.20
CA MET A 1081 -18.87 -28.56 -26.56
C MET A 1081 -18.60 -27.42 -25.57
N VAL A 1082 -18.56 -26.18 -26.08
CA VAL A 1082 -18.34 -24.98 -25.25
C VAL A 1082 -19.39 -24.89 -24.15
N LYS A 1083 -20.65 -25.22 -24.45
CA LYS A 1083 -21.73 -25.29 -23.44
C LYS A 1083 -21.36 -26.24 -22.29
N ALA A 1084 -20.91 -27.46 -22.62
CA ALA A 1084 -20.56 -28.45 -21.63
C ALA A 1084 -19.39 -28.01 -20.73
N PHE A 1085 -18.34 -27.40 -21.29
CA PHE A 1085 -17.23 -26.88 -20.48
C PHE A 1085 -17.66 -25.71 -19.60
N LEU A 1086 -18.40 -24.73 -20.13
CA LEU A 1086 -18.92 -23.60 -19.36
C LEU A 1086 -19.85 -24.01 -18.20
N SER A 1087 -20.61 -25.09 -18.40
CA SER A 1087 -21.53 -25.63 -17.37
C SER A 1087 -20.89 -26.73 -16.51
N SER A 1088 -19.64 -27.11 -16.79
CA SER A 1088 -18.98 -28.18 -16.05
C SER A 1088 -18.75 -27.78 -14.60
N ILE A 1089 -18.91 -28.76 -13.70
CA ILE A 1089 -18.61 -28.58 -12.27
C ILE A 1089 -17.17 -28.08 -12.12
N GLU A 1090 -16.25 -28.65 -12.89
CA GLU A 1090 -14.83 -28.32 -12.83
C GLU A 1090 -14.51 -26.87 -13.22
N TYR A 1091 -15.16 -26.30 -14.24
CA TYR A 1091 -15.00 -24.88 -14.59
C TYR A 1091 -15.65 -23.97 -13.56
N ARG A 1092 -16.88 -24.30 -13.12
CA ARG A 1092 -17.62 -23.46 -12.15
C ARG A 1092 -16.90 -23.40 -10.81
N GLN A 1093 -16.37 -24.53 -10.33
CA GLN A 1093 -15.60 -24.61 -9.09
C GLN A 1093 -14.25 -23.90 -9.14
N ARG A 1094 -13.86 -23.27 -10.26
CA ARG A 1094 -12.75 -22.32 -10.26
C ARG A 1094 -13.08 -21.00 -9.58
N PHE A 1095 -14.36 -20.68 -9.43
CA PHE A 1095 -14.80 -19.35 -9.04
C PHE A 1095 -15.79 -19.35 -7.87
N GLY A 1096 -16.29 -20.50 -7.45
CA GLY A 1096 -17.30 -20.57 -6.40
C GLY A 1096 -18.13 -21.85 -6.44
N PRO A 1097 -18.95 -22.08 -5.40
CA PRO A 1097 -19.72 -23.31 -5.20
C PRO A 1097 -20.76 -23.63 -6.28
#